data_AF-A0A6I6STP6-F1
#
_entry.id   AF-A0A6I6STP6-F1
#
_cell.length_a   1.000
_cell.length_b   1.000
_cell.length_c   1.000
_cell.angle_alpha   90.00
_cell.angle_beta   90.00
_cell.angle_gamma   90.00
#
_symmetry.space_group_name_H-M   'P 1'
#
loop_
_entity.id
_entity.type
_entity.pdbx_description
1 polymer ?
#
loop_
_entity_poly.entity_id
_entity_poly.type
_entity_poly.pdbx_seq_one_letter_code
_entity_poly.pdbx_strand_id
1 'polypeptide(L)'
;MPLPKLFVHVGYPKSASTALQKACSDSRERLREKGVNYPSALCVGDIKHEELFRFVRLGKISKALKILRKDLITHKDKTVFLSTESIVNQLDNIEDSRWVELFEGLKKLGCLELLIVVREPVAFLKSYYKQAVVNQPSSAMSFYATPLTLDDFSGLASIQNLLDYPKVIEKLERLSGSSIRVFEYGADIVDDILTCVVEGPVENIKAQRSNESLKPEEVELIRQINALGLSSGQRNAWFKVMSHSCSLNSQTALSLASRANYEDLLALDANWLLNVRLGQNENLGVNDNKLMALSHEVHQWLVKYQHAHEVKHLLSNTERGAMSLKKAGCLELECCVQKKLLQLSNHSRNKALGEKLFAKQQLELAPFKAVPFSGWGEWEKDPLNNRSWQWRLNWLSFLSYLIAFHRTNGEEAVLDTAREAIQSWLDTYLDTDTSYPFEFIWHDHATALRAEQLVLFAYYCREHATEWASKNSKFLTSLEQALVVHGQRLAKDSFYSEHTNHGLEQARVLLLLGTVFEGGRAREWQQIAIRRISSELTFAFTEEGVHVENSPAYHIFVFKVFLGIIKDYPEQMLGDLAEQFNQFSNKALSFITHVLRPDGKLPPIGDTEQLPTSDAYREMFGHRLEYQYFLYALTQGEQGVRPPVLNCVYPKSGYAIFRDHWPIKEHYQKAFHLIAKVGCSSRYHHQQDESHVSLYAGGEDWLIDSGLYNYINNDPVRKYMRGRHGHNVPLISHANYHKNFDHRLKAWEVLDYSIDPSKPFLCMKLDVLVPVAHERRVEFDAKDKIVEIKDKISSGDGEYRDITLQWHFPKDKKITIEDEQVTVTSRSGNLLHISFEGKVPDSLSVVKGRKEERVFSCISYKANQVEPSQMLRVVFKSRAGLEVTTKFAFEMSEEKVAPAAAAPVKNVQSLGASFKYWQRKSNRQHSVVLGADAVCIKLAKAHRAKKIGKVDCLASGCGEGNFTDFSREDGLSEWLSLQLLNVSGSYPFVDDRQVLQGFQDLELLVISGAGFSEKEFAPVLVSLLPSLFKCMADAGQVWVNDSLPEELKTFCLTWAIQHNLSVKLISGLEEALAVPRTVKEKSRMLTVVSRIIRGIRKLG
;
A
#
# COMPACT_ATOMS: atom_id res chain seq x y z
N MET A 1 -77.64 -12.18 50.02
CA MET A 1 -76.85 -13.20 49.31
C MET A 1 -75.52 -13.34 50.03
N PRO A 2 -74.91 -14.53 50.12
CA PRO A 2 -73.53 -14.64 50.60
C PRO A 2 -72.64 -13.72 49.75
N LEU A 3 -71.67 -13.05 50.38
CA LEU A 3 -70.67 -12.27 49.66
C LEU A 3 -69.95 -13.18 48.65
N PRO A 4 -69.72 -12.73 47.40
CA PRO A 4 -69.03 -13.55 46.42
C PRO A 4 -67.58 -13.84 46.88
N LYS A 5 -67.05 -15.00 46.52
CA LYS A 5 -65.62 -15.30 46.67
C LYS A 5 -64.84 -14.50 45.61
N LEU A 6 -63.77 -13.84 46.01
CA LEU A 6 -62.94 -13.05 45.13
C LEU A 6 -61.51 -13.60 45.15
N PHE A 7 -61.13 -14.27 44.08
CA PHE A 7 -59.78 -14.76 43.89
C PHE A 7 -58.97 -13.76 43.06
N VAL A 8 -57.81 -13.37 43.56
CA VAL A 8 -56.86 -12.52 42.83
C VAL A 8 -55.56 -13.28 42.66
N HIS A 9 -55.29 -13.73 41.44
CA HIS A 9 -53.99 -14.22 41.05
C HIS A 9 -53.02 -13.05 40.85
N VAL A 10 -52.10 -12.86 41.79
CA VAL A 10 -51.14 -11.75 41.82
C VAL A 10 -49.93 -11.96 40.90
N GLY A 11 -49.86 -13.11 40.23
CA GLY A 11 -49.01 -13.40 39.07
C GLY A 11 -47.52 -13.12 39.22
N TYR A 12 -46.73 -14.14 39.50
CA TYR A 12 -45.28 -14.05 39.25
C TYR A 12 -45.02 -14.03 37.74
N PRO A 13 -44.03 -13.24 37.26
CA PRO A 13 -43.59 -13.34 35.87
C PRO A 13 -43.09 -14.75 35.57
N LYS A 14 -43.28 -15.23 34.33
CA LYS A 14 -42.73 -16.53 33.88
C LYS A 14 -43.14 -17.75 34.73
N SER A 15 -44.29 -17.65 35.41
CA SER A 15 -44.93 -18.72 36.20
C SER A 15 -46.31 -19.10 35.65
N ALA A 16 -46.43 -19.29 34.33
CA ALA A 16 -47.68 -19.64 33.60
C ALA A 16 -48.82 -18.62 33.62
N SER A 17 -48.60 -17.42 34.18
CA SER A 17 -49.61 -16.35 34.26
C SER A 17 -50.32 -16.04 32.94
N THR A 18 -49.59 -15.89 31.83
CA THR A 18 -50.19 -15.66 30.50
C THR A 18 -51.02 -16.84 30.00
N ALA A 19 -50.59 -18.08 30.27
CA ALA A 19 -51.34 -19.28 29.87
C ALA A 19 -52.66 -19.38 30.65
N LEU A 20 -52.62 -19.08 31.96
CA LEU A 20 -53.80 -19.03 32.82
C LEU A 20 -54.77 -17.93 32.38
N GLN A 21 -54.26 -16.72 32.12
CA GLN A 21 -55.08 -15.58 31.64
C GLN A 21 -55.74 -15.89 30.30
N LYS A 22 -55.01 -16.53 29.38
CA LYS A 22 -55.53 -16.95 28.09
C LYS A 22 -56.62 -18.01 28.25
N ALA A 23 -56.36 -19.06 29.03
CA ALA A 23 -57.36 -20.10 29.32
C ALA A 23 -58.64 -19.52 29.92
N CYS A 24 -58.52 -18.57 30.85
CA CYS A 24 -59.66 -17.87 31.44
C CYS A 24 -60.39 -16.97 30.44
N SER A 25 -59.65 -16.20 29.63
CA SER A 25 -60.22 -15.31 28.62
C SER A 25 -60.96 -16.08 27.52
N ASP A 26 -60.36 -17.16 27.02
CA ASP A 26 -60.92 -18.00 25.96
C ASP A 26 -62.13 -18.81 26.45
N SER A 27 -62.21 -19.08 27.75
CA SER A 27 -63.28 -19.89 28.38
C SER A 27 -64.26 -19.07 29.23
N ARG A 28 -64.32 -17.75 29.07
CA ARG A 28 -65.14 -16.83 29.92
C ARG A 28 -66.58 -17.27 30.13
N GLU A 29 -67.27 -17.65 29.04
CA GLU A 29 -68.68 -18.05 29.11
C GLU A 29 -68.86 -19.37 29.88
N ARG A 30 -67.98 -20.35 29.64
CA ARG A 30 -67.99 -21.65 30.32
C ARG A 30 -67.67 -21.52 31.81
N LEU A 31 -66.72 -20.66 32.17
CA LEU A 31 -66.42 -20.35 33.57
C LEU A 31 -67.64 -19.75 34.26
N ARG A 32 -68.38 -18.88 33.56
CA ARG A 32 -69.60 -18.26 34.08
C ARG A 32 -70.72 -19.29 34.29
N GLU A 33 -70.91 -20.25 33.40
CA GLU A 33 -71.85 -21.37 33.60
C GLU A 33 -71.54 -22.19 34.86
N LYS A 34 -70.26 -22.23 35.25
CA LYS A 34 -69.77 -22.87 36.47
C LYS A 34 -69.73 -21.93 37.70
N GLY A 35 -70.29 -20.73 37.58
CA GLY A 35 -70.39 -19.75 38.67
C GLY A 35 -69.15 -18.90 38.93
N VAL A 36 -68.18 -18.88 38.00
CA VAL A 36 -66.93 -18.09 38.07
C VAL A 36 -66.92 -16.99 37.00
N ASN A 37 -66.83 -15.73 37.43
CA ASN A 37 -66.72 -14.58 36.54
C ASN A 37 -65.25 -14.17 36.35
N TYR A 38 -64.81 -14.02 35.09
CA TYR A 38 -63.51 -13.43 34.72
C TYR A 38 -63.75 -12.10 33.97
N PRO A 39 -63.76 -10.95 34.68
CA PRO A 39 -64.31 -9.68 34.17
C PRO A 39 -63.58 -9.07 32.96
N SER A 40 -64.26 -9.03 31.80
CA SER A 40 -63.70 -8.42 30.59
C SER A 40 -63.60 -6.89 30.66
N ALA A 41 -64.40 -6.22 31.50
CA ALA A 41 -64.42 -4.76 31.63
C ALA A 41 -63.08 -4.16 32.12
N LEU A 42 -62.22 -4.99 32.72
CA LEU A 42 -60.89 -4.62 33.20
C LEU A 42 -59.76 -5.15 32.30
N CYS A 43 -60.11 -5.77 31.17
CA CYS A 43 -59.20 -6.35 30.18
C CYS A 43 -59.15 -5.48 28.89
N VAL A 44 -58.97 -4.17 29.03
CA VAL A 44 -59.07 -3.22 27.89
C VAL A 44 -57.89 -3.43 26.92
N GLY A 45 -58.16 -4.08 25.78
CA GLY A 45 -57.16 -4.36 24.75
C GLY A 45 -56.17 -5.48 25.10
N ASP A 46 -56.46 -6.30 26.11
CA ASP A 46 -55.58 -7.36 26.60
C ASP A 46 -56.42 -8.53 27.19
N ILE A 47 -55.79 -9.66 27.54
CA ILE A 47 -56.41 -10.83 28.21
C ILE A 47 -56.30 -10.80 29.73
N LYS A 48 -55.42 -9.93 30.25
CA LYS A 48 -55.14 -9.74 31.67
C LYS A 48 -55.81 -8.48 32.21
N HIS A 49 -55.97 -8.42 33.52
CA HIS A 49 -56.66 -7.34 34.21
C HIS A 49 -55.76 -6.09 34.41
N GLU A 50 -55.04 -5.68 33.37
CA GLU A 50 -54.03 -4.61 33.46
C GLU A 50 -54.65 -3.25 33.80
N GLU A 51 -55.93 -3.05 33.47
CA GLU A 51 -56.64 -1.80 33.76
C GLU A 51 -56.80 -1.58 35.27
N LEU A 52 -56.88 -2.66 36.05
CA LEU A 52 -56.84 -2.61 37.51
C LEU A 52 -55.52 -2.00 37.99
N PHE A 53 -54.40 -2.52 37.47
CA PHE A 53 -53.06 -2.02 37.77
C PHE A 53 -52.87 -0.57 37.30
N ARG A 54 -53.36 -0.21 36.11
CA ARG A 54 -53.30 1.16 35.59
C ARG A 54 -53.95 2.14 36.57
N PHE A 55 -55.10 1.79 37.15
CA PHE A 55 -55.76 2.63 38.15
C PHE A 55 -55.02 2.71 39.48
N VAL A 56 -54.38 1.63 39.93
CA VAL A 56 -53.50 1.66 41.11
C VAL A 56 -52.33 2.62 40.89
N ARG A 57 -51.66 2.52 39.75
CA ARG A 57 -50.55 3.42 39.38
C ARG A 57 -50.97 4.89 39.30
N LEU A 58 -52.20 5.14 38.84
CA LEU A 58 -52.77 6.50 38.72
C LEU A 58 -53.42 7.02 40.02
N GLY A 59 -53.45 6.24 41.11
CA GLY A 59 -54.15 6.62 42.35
C GLY A 59 -55.67 6.76 42.19
N LYS A 60 -56.26 6.02 41.24
CA LYS A 60 -57.68 6.08 40.85
C LYS A 60 -58.43 4.78 41.17
N ILE A 61 -58.08 4.15 42.29
CA ILE A 61 -58.54 2.80 42.68
C ILE A 61 -60.08 2.74 42.81
N SER A 62 -60.70 3.80 43.34
CA SER A 62 -62.16 3.93 43.41
C SER A 62 -62.88 3.75 42.06
N LYS A 63 -62.26 4.14 40.94
CA LYS A 63 -62.82 3.92 39.60
C LYS A 63 -62.81 2.45 39.21
N ALA A 64 -61.70 1.75 39.48
CA ALA A 64 -61.58 0.32 39.21
C ALA A 64 -62.62 -0.49 40.00
N LEU A 65 -62.76 -0.18 41.30
CA LEU A 65 -63.73 -0.82 42.18
C LEU A 65 -65.18 -0.53 41.75
N LYS A 66 -65.48 0.67 41.23
CA LYS A 66 -66.80 1.00 40.68
C LYS A 66 -67.12 0.18 39.43
N ILE A 67 -66.14 -0.02 38.54
CA ILE A 67 -66.30 -0.86 37.35
C ILE A 67 -66.58 -2.31 37.77
N LEU A 68 -65.78 -2.85 38.69
CA LEU A 68 -65.95 -4.22 39.20
C LEU A 68 -67.28 -4.41 39.92
N ARG A 69 -67.72 -3.42 40.73
CA ARG A 69 -69.01 -3.45 41.41
C ARG A 69 -70.18 -3.45 40.43
N LYS A 70 -70.10 -2.69 39.34
CA LYS A 70 -71.14 -2.69 38.30
C LYS A 70 -71.21 -4.05 37.59
N ASP A 71 -70.05 -4.64 37.31
CA ASP A 71 -69.94 -5.99 36.73
C ASP A 71 -70.58 -7.05 37.64
N LEU A 72 -70.25 -7.01 38.94
CA LEU A 72 -70.85 -7.86 39.99
C LEU A 72 -72.37 -7.69 40.16
N ILE A 73 -72.92 -6.50 39.96
CA ILE A 73 -74.39 -6.30 40.01
C ILE A 73 -75.05 -6.91 38.77
N THR A 74 -74.35 -6.87 37.63
CA THR A 74 -74.85 -7.35 36.35
C THR A 74 -74.84 -8.88 36.28
N HIS A 75 -73.91 -9.53 36.98
CA HIS A 75 -73.72 -10.97 36.97
C HIS A 75 -73.93 -11.57 38.36
N LYS A 76 -74.89 -12.50 38.52
CA LYS A 76 -75.22 -13.14 39.82
C LYS A 76 -74.21 -14.26 40.22
N ASP A 77 -72.97 -14.14 39.78
CA ASP A 77 -71.94 -15.18 39.94
C ASP A 77 -71.46 -15.28 41.39
N LYS A 78 -71.14 -16.50 41.84
CA LYS A 78 -70.70 -16.75 43.23
C LYS A 78 -69.21 -16.47 43.45
N THR A 79 -68.41 -16.50 42.38
CA THR A 79 -66.96 -16.34 42.42
C THR A 79 -66.49 -15.37 41.35
N VAL A 80 -65.53 -14.49 41.67
CA VAL A 80 -64.83 -13.62 40.70
C VAL A 80 -63.35 -13.96 40.70
N PHE A 81 -62.76 -14.09 39.51
CA PHE A 81 -61.33 -14.36 39.33
C PHE A 81 -60.64 -13.23 38.57
N LEU A 82 -59.66 -12.59 39.23
CA LEU A 82 -58.80 -11.56 38.66
C LEU A 82 -57.38 -12.10 38.53
N SER A 83 -56.66 -11.68 37.48
CA SER A 83 -55.29 -12.11 37.21
C SER A 83 -54.48 -11.02 36.52
N THR A 84 -53.33 -10.68 37.09
CA THR A 84 -52.33 -9.77 36.52
C THR A 84 -50.96 -10.00 37.17
N GLU A 85 -49.89 -9.98 36.37
CA GLU A 85 -48.52 -10.07 36.87
C GLU A 85 -47.96 -8.74 37.38
N SER A 86 -48.68 -7.64 37.14
CA SER A 86 -48.20 -6.30 37.47
C SER A 86 -48.22 -6.03 38.98
N ILE A 87 -48.99 -6.80 39.76
CA ILE A 87 -49.00 -6.69 41.22
C ILE A 87 -47.63 -7.09 41.79
N VAL A 88 -47.13 -8.29 41.48
CA VAL A 88 -45.82 -8.74 41.94
C VAL A 88 -44.69 -7.94 41.30
N ASN A 89 -44.73 -7.69 39.98
CA ASN A 89 -43.67 -6.95 39.28
C ASN A 89 -43.42 -5.53 39.79
N GLN A 90 -44.42 -4.91 40.44
CA GLN A 90 -44.38 -3.51 40.86
C GLN A 90 -44.64 -3.34 42.35
N LEU A 91 -44.62 -4.44 43.12
CA LEU A 91 -44.93 -4.46 44.54
C LEU A 91 -44.04 -3.50 45.35
N ASP A 92 -42.78 -3.35 44.93
CA ASP A 92 -41.81 -2.44 45.55
C ASP A 92 -41.70 -1.08 44.85
N ASN A 93 -42.29 -0.92 43.66
CA ASN A 93 -42.23 0.31 42.87
C ASN A 93 -43.42 1.26 43.11
N ILE A 94 -44.42 0.82 43.87
CA ILE A 94 -45.62 1.59 44.21
C ILE A 94 -45.76 1.65 45.73
N GLU A 95 -46.16 2.81 46.24
CA GLU A 95 -46.39 3.04 47.67
C GLU A 95 -47.40 2.03 48.26
N ASP A 96 -47.03 1.42 49.39
CA ASP A 96 -47.83 0.42 50.13
C ASP A 96 -49.28 0.86 50.37
N SER A 97 -49.53 2.16 50.61
CA SER A 97 -50.86 2.74 50.85
C SER A 97 -51.85 2.48 49.71
N ARG A 98 -51.38 2.44 48.46
CA ARG A 98 -52.23 2.21 47.29
C ARG A 98 -52.61 0.74 47.14
N TRP A 99 -51.70 -0.18 47.50
CA TRP A 99 -52.00 -1.60 47.55
C TRP A 99 -53.02 -1.90 48.65
N VAL A 100 -52.85 -1.29 49.82
CA VAL A 100 -53.81 -1.39 50.93
C VAL A 100 -55.19 -0.87 50.50
N GLU A 101 -55.26 0.30 49.86
CA GLU A 101 -56.53 0.87 49.37
C GLU A 101 -57.24 -0.08 48.37
N LEU A 102 -56.47 -0.72 47.47
CA LEU A 102 -57.00 -1.71 46.54
C LEU A 102 -57.59 -2.91 47.26
N PHE A 103 -56.81 -3.57 48.13
CA PHE A 103 -57.24 -4.81 48.78
C PHE A 103 -58.38 -4.59 49.78
N GLU A 104 -58.37 -3.49 50.54
CA GLU A 104 -59.51 -3.08 51.38
C GLU A 104 -60.77 -2.82 50.54
N GLY A 105 -60.62 -2.18 49.39
CA GLY A 105 -61.70 -1.98 48.43
C GLY A 105 -62.28 -3.29 47.90
N LEU A 106 -61.43 -4.27 47.59
CA LEU A 106 -61.82 -5.59 47.13
C LEU A 106 -62.52 -6.41 48.23
N LYS A 107 -62.06 -6.34 49.48
CA LYS A 107 -62.72 -6.99 50.65
C LYS A 107 -64.12 -6.46 50.92
N LYS A 108 -64.41 -5.20 50.57
CA LYS A 108 -65.78 -4.64 50.64
C LYS A 108 -66.71 -5.20 49.56
N LEU A 109 -66.18 -5.81 48.50
CA LEU A 109 -66.95 -6.38 47.40
C LEU A 109 -67.17 -7.90 47.55
N GLY A 110 -66.31 -8.60 48.30
CA GLY A 110 -66.38 -10.05 48.46
C GLY A 110 -65.35 -10.61 49.44
N CYS A 111 -65.37 -11.93 49.66
CA CYS A 111 -64.37 -12.63 50.47
C CYS A 111 -63.08 -12.79 49.64
N LEU A 112 -62.05 -12.00 49.95
CA LEU A 112 -60.80 -11.96 49.19
C LEU A 112 -59.82 -13.08 49.58
N GLU A 113 -59.37 -13.84 48.58
CA GLU A 113 -58.27 -14.80 48.67
C GLU A 113 -57.26 -14.51 47.55
N LEU A 114 -55.97 -14.47 47.86
CA LEU A 114 -54.92 -14.26 46.86
C LEU A 114 -54.31 -15.58 46.44
N LEU A 115 -54.03 -15.73 45.15
CA LEU A 115 -53.35 -16.90 44.59
C LEU A 115 -51.99 -16.46 44.02
N ILE A 116 -50.93 -17.20 44.34
CA ILE A 116 -49.60 -16.96 43.81
C ILE A 116 -48.98 -18.25 43.30
N VAL A 117 -48.32 -18.20 42.14
CA VAL A 117 -47.58 -19.33 41.57
C VAL A 117 -46.09 -19.05 41.69
N VAL A 118 -45.41 -19.82 42.53
CA VAL A 118 -43.95 -19.76 42.66
C VAL A 118 -43.30 -20.81 41.77
N ARG A 119 -42.07 -20.53 41.33
CA ARG A 119 -41.29 -21.41 40.45
C ARG A 119 -39.92 -21.62 41.07
N GLU A 120 -39.24 -22.71 40.76
CA GLU A 120 -37.85 -22.90 41.20
C GLU A 120 -37.01 -21.64 40.90
N PRO A 121 -36.34 -21.04 41.91
CA PRO A 121 -35.75 -19.70 41.80
C PRO A 121 -34.77 -19.52 40.64
N VAL A 122 -33.91 -20.51 40.37
CA VAL A 122 -32.91 -20.44 39.29
C VAL A 122 -33.61 -20.47 37.91
N ALA A 123 -34.61 -21.35 37.74
CA ALA A 123 -35.40 -21.46 36.54
C ALA A 123 -36.26 -20.21 36.28
N PHE A 124 -36.79 -19.59 37.34
CA PHE A 124 -37.47 -18.30 37.28
C PHE A 124 -36.48 -17.21 36.83
N LEU A 125 -35.33 -17.07 37.51
CA LEU A 125 -34.31 -16.08 37.22
C LEU A 125 -33.87 -16.13 35.75
N LYS A 126 -33.51 -17.32 35.25
CA LYS A 126 -33.13 -17.50 33.84
C LYS A 126 -34.25 -17.08 32.88
N SER A 127 -35.49 -17.45 33.18
CA SER A 127 -36.63 -17.12 32.31
C SER A 127 -36.96 -15.63 32.31
N TYR A 128 -36.83 -14.97 33.46
CA TYR A 128 -37.10 -13.55 33.62
C TYR A 128 -35.97 -12.70 33.03
N TYR A 129 -34.71 -13.12 33.20
CA TYR A 129 -33.55 -12.53 32.56
C TYR A 129 -33.69 -12.47 31.03
N LYS A 130 -34.07 -13.59 30.39
CA LYS A 130 -34.33 -13.62 28.94
C LYS A 130 -35.39 -12.61 28.51
N GLN A 131 -36.44 -12.42 29.32
CA GLN A 131 -37.45 -11.39 29.06
C GLN A 131 -36.87 -9.98 29.23
N ALA A 132 -36.08 -9.73 30.27
CA ALA A 132 -35.48 -8.43 30.54
C ALA A 132 -34.52 -8.00 29.42
N VAL A 133 -33.74 -8.92 28.84
CA VAL A 133 -32.85 -8.65 27.70
C VAL A 133 -33.64 -8.25 26.45
N VAL A 134 -34.78 -8.90 26.16
CA VAL A 134 -35.54 -8.69 24.91
C VAL A 134 -36.46 -7.47 24.99
N ASN A 135 -37.13 -7.26 26.12
CA ASN A 135 -38.12 -6.20 26.29
C ASN A 135 -37.55 -4.81 25.98
N GLN A 136 -38.42 -3.92 25.51
CA GLN A 136 -38.02 -2.54 25.25
C GLN A 136 -37.74 -1.78 26.55
N PRO A 137 -36.84 -0.78 26.53
CA PRO A 137 -36.62 0.11 27.66
C PRO A 137 -37.93 0.68 28.18
N SER A 138 -38.12 0.67 29.51
CA SER A 138 -39.34 1.14 30.16
C SER A 138 -39.01 2.00 31.36
N SER A 139 -39.68 3.15 31.50
CA SER A 139 -39.57 3.98 32.70
C SER A 139 -40.15 3.31 33.95
N ALA A 140 -41.02 2.31 33.79
CA ALA A 140 -41.57 1.52 34.89
C ALA A 140 -40.68 0.34 35.31
N MET A 141 -39.74 -0.07 34.44
CA MET A 141 -38.83 -1.19 34.66
C MET A 141 -37.47 -0.83 34.09
N SER A 142 -36.62 -0.24 34.94
CA SER A 142 -35.31 0.29 34.56
C SER A 142 -34.32 -0.75 34.02
N PHE A 143 -34.57 -2.04 34.27
CA PHE A 143 -33.71 -3.15 33.85
C PHE A 143 -34.18 -3.84 32.56
N TYR A 144 -35.18 -3.32 31.84
CA TYR A 144 -35.50 -3.82 30.50
C TYR A 144 -34.53 -3.30 29.44
N ALA A 145 -34.30 -4.11 28.41
CA ALA A 145 -33.16 -4.00 27.49
C ALA A 145 -31.82 -4.01 28.22
N THR A 146 -31.69 -4.83 29.28
CA THR A 146 -30.48 -4.87 30.09
C THR A 146 -29.26 -5.32 29.27
N PRO A 147 -28.10 -4.66 29.44
CA PRO A 147 -26.82 -5.14 28.95
C PRO A 147 -26.09 -6.06 29.95
N LEU A 148 -26.63 -6.26 31.16
CA LEU A 148 -25.99 -7.02 32.24
C LEU A 148 -25.96 -8.53 31.94
N THR A 149 -24.94 -9.22 32.43
CA THR A 149 -24.88 -10.69 32.45
C THR A 149 -25.98 -11.25 33.37
N LEU A 150 -26.27 -12.55 33.30
CA LEU A 150 -27.23 -13.20 34.19
C LEU A 150 -26.84 -13.02 35.67
N ASP A 151 -25.54 -13.13 35.96
CA ASP A 151 -25.01 -13.05 37.31
C ASP A 151 -25.13 -11.62 37.85
N ASP A 152 -24.73 -10.61 37.07
CA ASP A 152 -24.87 -9.20 37.44
C ASP A 152 -26.36 -8.82 37.59
N PHE A 153 -27.22 -9.30 36.69
CA PHE A 153 -28.66 -9.08 36.76
C PHE A 153 -29.26 -9.69 38.02
N SER A 154 -28.78 -10.86 38.44
CA SER A 154 -29.23 -11.50 39.68
C SER A 154 -28.92 -10.64 40.90
N GLY A 155 -27.82 -9.88 40.90
CA GLY A 155 -27.40 -9.01 41.99
C GLY A 155 -28.23 -7.74 42.19
N LEU A 156 -29.11 -7.39 41.25
CA LEU A 156 -29.96 -6.21 41.37
C LEU A 156 -30.92 -6.34 42.57
N ALA A 157 -31.02 -5.31 43.41
CA ALA A 157 -31.88 -5.35 44.61
C ALA A 157 -33.34 -5.68 44.30
N SER A 158 -33.87 -5.16 43.19
CA SER A 158 -35.23 -5.48 42.70
C SER A 158 -35.40 -6.95 42.31
N ILE A 159 -34.34 -7.59 41.81
CA ILE A 159 -34.35 -9.00 41.43
C ILE A 159 -34.16 -9.89 42.65
N GLN A 160 -33.28 -9.52 43.58
CA GLN A 160 -33.11 -10.21 44.87
C GLN A 160 -34.42 -10.22 45.67
N ASN A 161 -35.14 -9.09 45.74
CA ASN A 161 -36.47 -9.04 46.34
C ASN A 161 -37.46 -9.98 45.65
N LEU A 162 -37.41 -10.09 44.31
CA LEU A 162 -38.23 -11.03 43.55
C LEU A 162 -37.79 -12.49 43.66
N LEU A 163 -36.63 -12.80 44.23
CA LEU A 163 -36.20 -14.18 44.49
C LEU A 163 -36.56 -14.64 45.91
N ASP A 164 -36.83 -13.69 46.81
CA ASP A 164 -37.25 -13.93 48.19
C ASP A 164 -38.77 -14.12 48.27
N TYR A 165 -39.25 -15.28 47.81
CA TYR A 165 -40.69 -15.60 47.83
C TYR A 165 -41.33 -15.49 49.21
N PRO A 166 -40.71 -15.97 50.32
CA PRO A 166 -41.27 -15.79 51.65
C PRO A 166 -41.55 -14.31 51.97
N LYS A 167 -40.60 -13.42 51.70
CA LYS A 167 -40.74 -11.98 51.95
C LYS A 167 -41.81 -11.33 51.06
N VAL A 168 -41.91 -11.73 49.79
CA VAL A 168 -42.96 -11.25 48.88
C VAL A 168 -44.34 -11.67 49.37
N ILE A 169 -44.49 -12.93 49.80
CA ILE A 169 -45.74 -13.48 50.34
C ILE A 169 -46.11 -12.75 51.64
N GLU A 170 -45.18 -12.61 52.58
CA GLU A 170 -45.39 -11.89 53.84
C GLU A 170 -45.83 -10.44 53.60
N LYS A 171 -45.18 -9.74 52.65
CA LYS A 171 -45.57 -8.37 52.29
C LYS A 171 -46.98 -8.33 51.70
N LEU A 172 -47.35 -9.26 50.82
CA LEU A 172 -48.69 -9.34 50.25
C LEU A 172 -49.77 -9.69 51.29
N GLU A 173 -49.47 -10.58 52.24
CA GLU A 173 -50.36 -10.90 53.37
C GLU A 173 -50.59 -9.66 54.24
N ARG A 174 -49.51 -8.94 54.57
CA ARG A 174 -49.58 -7.69 55.33
C ARG A 174 -50.40 -6.61 54.63
N LEU A 175 -50.20 -6.42 53.32
CA LEU A 175 -50.89 -5.39 52.54
C LEU A 175 -52.36 -5.72 52.28
N SER A 176 -52.69 -7.01 52.11
CA SER A 176 -54.06 -7.44 51.80
C SER A 176 -54.90 -7.74 53.03
N GLY A 177 -54.27 -8.15 54.13
CA GLY A 177 -54.96 -8.70 55.31
C GLY A 177 -55.76 -9.97 55.00
N SER A 178 -55.35 -10.72 53.98
CA SER A 178 -55.99 -11.95 53.49
C SER A 178 -54.97 -13.08 53.40
N SER A 179 -55.42 -14.33 53.55
CA SER A 179 -54.57 -15.51 53.34
C SER A 179 -54.15 -15.65 51.87
N ILE A 180 -52.91 -16.07 51.63
CA ILE A 180 -52.38 -16.36 50.30
C ILE A 180 -52.26 -17.86 50.10
N ARG A 181 -52.82 -18.36 49.00
CA ARG A 181 -52.63 -19.73 48.55
C ARG A 181 -51.48 -19.79 47.55
N VAL A 182 -50.46 -20.56 47.90
CA VAL A 182 -49.25 -20.74 47.09
C VAL A 182 -49.38 -22.02 46.27
N PHE A 183 -49.10 -21.92 44.97
CA PHE A 183 -48.99 -23.07 44.07
C PHE A 183 -47.56 -23.17 43.53
N GLU A 184 -47.10 -24.39 43.30
CA GLU A 184 -45.81 -24.65 42.66
C GLU A 184 -45.98 -24.79 41.14
N TYR A 185 -45.08 -24.15 40.39
CA TYR A 185 -45.10 -24.20 38.93
C TYR A 185 -44.86 -25.61 38.39
N GLY A 186 -45.85 -26.16 37.70
CA GLY A 186 -45.81 -27.49 37.06
C GLY A 186 -46.37 -27.51 35.62
N ALA A 187 -46.48 -28.71 35.04
CA ALA A 187 -47.14 -28.90 33.73
C ALA A 187 -48.62 -28.50 33.79
N ASP A 188 -49.31 -28.92 34.85
CA ASP A 188 -50.77 -28.86 34.99
C ASP A 188 -51.24 -27.68 35.86
N ILE A 189 -50.35 -26.73 36.16
CA ILE A 189 -50.62 -25.59 37.06
C ILE A 189 -51.85 -24.75 36.71
N VAL A 190 -52.19 -24.64 35.42
CA VAL A 190 -53.40 -23.93 35.00
C VAL A 190 -54.65 -24.69 35.47
N ASP A 191 -54.63 -26.02 35.36
CA ASP A 191 -55.74 -26.88 35.77
C ASP A 191 -55.86 -26.95 37.29
N ASP A 192 -54.73 -26.97 38.01
CA ASP A 192 -54.68 -26.93 39.48
C ASP A 192 -55.35 -25.65 40.03
N ILE A 193 -55.03 -24.50 39.42
CA ILE A 193 -55.63 -23.22 39.80
C ILE A 193 -57.11 -23.21 39.45
N LEU A 194 -57.50 -23.62 38.24
CA LEU A 194 -58.90 -23.62 37.83
C LEU A 194 -59.76 -24.56 38.69
N THR A 195 -59.23 -25.71 39.10
CA THR A 195 -59.89 -26.65 40.03
C THR A 195 -60.10 -26.03 41.42
N CYS A 196 -59.23 -25.11 41.83
CA CYS A 196 -59.40 -24.35 43.06
C CYS A 196 -60.53 -23.30 42.97
N VAL A 197 -60.73 -22.69 41.80
CA VAL A 197 -61.68 -21.57 41.63
C VAL A 197 -63.09 -22.04 41.24
N VAL A 198 -63.20 -23.20 40.57
CA VAL A 198 -64.45 -23.76 40.02
C VAL A 198 -65.04 -24.84 40.94
N GLU A 199 -66.37 -24.83 41.15
CA GLU A 199 -67.07 -25.92 41.85
C GLU A 199 -67.46 -27.04 40.85
N GLY A 200 -66.68 -28.13 40.79
CA GLY A 200 -66.93 -29.32 39.93
C GLY A 200 -65.78 -29.65 38.95
N PRO A 201 -65.89 -30.71 38.11
CA PRO A 201 -64.83 -31.11 37.19
C PRO A 201 -64.59 -30.05 36.08
N VAL A 202 -63.31 -29.77 35.80
CA VAL A 202 -62.81 -28.74 34.87
C VAL A 202 -62.65 -29.28 33.42
N GLU A 203 -63.32 -30.38 33.09
CA GLU A 203 -63.19 -31.04 31.78
C GLU A 203 -63.43 -30.04 30.62
N ASN A 204 -62.49 -29.99 29.66
CA ASN A 204 -62.52 -29.21 28.42
C ASN A 204 -62.04 -27.74 28.44
N ILE A 205 -61.30 -27.28 29.46
CA ILE A 205 -60.51 -26.04 29.38
C ILE A 205 -59.06 -26.40 29.04
N LYS A 206 -58.64 -26.28 27.77
CA LYS A 206 -57.26 -26.60 27.36
C LYS A 206 -56.35 -25.38 27.45
N ALA A 207 -55.33 -25.44 28.32
CA ALA A 207 -54.26 -24.46 28.32
C ALA A 207 -53.33 -24.65 27.11
N GLN A 208 -53.21 -23.63 26.25
CA GLN A 208 -52.19 -23.62 25.19
C GLN A 208 -50.99 -22.77 25.62
N ARG A 209 -49.82 -23.41 25.71
CA ARG A 209 -48.54 -22.70 25.87
C ARG A 209 -48.04 -22.29 24.48
N SER A 210 -48.11 -21.00 24.15
CA SER A 210 -47.82 -20.50 22.79
C SER A 210 -46.51 -19.71 22.64
N ASN A 211 -45.76 -19.49 23.71
CA ASN A 211 -44.53 -18.69 23.69
C ASN A 211 -43.31 -19.51 24.09
N GLU A 212 -42.46 -19.80 23.11
CA GLU A 212 -41.14 -20.37 23.36
C GLU A 212 -40.15 -19.26 23.77
N SER A 213 -39.15 -19.64 24.56
CA SER A 213 -38.11 -18.71 24.97
C SER A 213 -36.95 -18.76 23.99
N LEU A 214 -36.28 -17.62 23.78
CA LEU A 214 -35.04 -17.56 22.99
C LEU A 214 -33.98 -18.51 23.57
N LYS A 215 -33.14 -19.02 22.68
CA LYS A 215 -31.96 -19.83 23.02
C LYS A 215 -30.92 -18.96 23.76
N PRO A 216 -30.06 -19.55 24.62
CA PRO A 216 -29.05 -18.80 25.34
C PRO A 216 -28.17 -17.92 24.45
N GLU A 217 -27.75 -18.40 23.29
CA GLU A 217 -26.87 -17.68 22.35
C GLU A 217 -27.58 -16.50 21.68
N GLU A 218 -28.85 -16.64 21.34
CA GLU A 218 -29.68 -15.55 20.81
C GLU A 218 -29.82 -14.43 21.84
N VAL A 219 -30.03 -14.80 23.11
CA VAL A 219 -30.15 -13.85 24.23
C VAL A 219 -28.82 -13.14 24.47
N GLU A 220 -27.70 -13.87 24.42
CA GLU A 220 -26.38 -13.30 24.63
C GLU A 220 -26.01 -12.29 23.54
N LEU A 221 -26.32 -12.60 22.28
CA LEU A 221 -26.09 -11.65 21.19
C LEU A 221 -26.93 -10.37 21.37
N ILE A 222 -28.22 -10.50 21.74
CA ILE A 222 -29.10 -9.36 22.01
C ILE A 222 -28.60 -8.54 23.21
N ARG A 223 -28.08 -9.17 24.26
CA ARG A 223 -27.50 -8.48 25.42
C ARG A 223 -26.31 -7.63 25.00
N GLN A 224 -25.41 -8.17 24.17
CA GLN A 224 -24.27 -7.41 23.65
C GLN A 224 -24.72 -6.27 22.72
N ILE A 225 -25.79 -6.46 21.94
CA ILE A 225 -26.42 -5.38 21.17
C ILE A 225 -26.97 -4.29 22.09
N ASN A 226 -27.62 -4.65 23.20
CA ASN A 226 -28.11 -3.66 24.18
C ASN A 226 -26.96 -2.82 24.77
N ALA A 227 -25.76 -3.39 24.90
CA ALA A 227 -24.59 -2.70 25.43
C ALA A 227 -24.03 -1.61 24.49
N LEU A 228 -24.45 -1.58 23.22
CA LEU A 228 -24.03 -0.57 22.24
C LEU A 228 -24.71 0.80 22.40
N GLY A 229 -25.74 0.92 23.24
CA GLY A 229 -26.44 2.20 23.46
C GLY A 229 -27.22 2.71 22.24
N LEU A 230 -27.77 1.80 21.44
CA LEU A 230 -28.44 2.10 20.17
C LEU A 230 -29.80 2.78 20.33
N SER A 231 -30.25 3.45 19.26
CA SER A 231 -31.64 3.92 19.16
C SER A 231 -32.61 2.74 19.09
N SER A 232 -33.89 2.97 19.44
CA SER A 232 -34.94 1.95 19.30
C SER A 232 -35.08 1.41 17.86
N GLY A 233 -34.84 2.25 16.85
CA GLY A 233 -34.88 1.88 15.44
C GLY A 233 -33.75 0.92 15.06
N GLN A 234 -32.51 1.30 15.38
CA GLN A 234 -31.32 0.47 15.17
C GLN A 234 -31.39 -0.86 15.93
N ARG A 235 -31.89 -0.85 17.17
CA ARG A 235 -32.12 -2.07 17.94
C ARG A 235 -33.14 -2.99 17.25
N ASN A 236 -34.26 -2.44 16.77
CA ASN A 236 -35.25 -3.22 16.01
C ASN A 236 -34.65 -3.77 14.70
N ALA A 237 -33.78 -3.02 14.03
CA ALA A 237 -33.06 -3.48 12.85
C ALA A 237 -32.19 -4.70 13.16
N TRP A 238 -31.49 -4.74 14.30
CA TRP A 238 -30.78 -5.95 14.73
C TRP A 238 -31.72 -7.15 14.92
N PHE A 239 -32.89 -6.97 15.54
CA PHE A 239 -33.90 -8.04 15.61
C PHE A 239 -34.35 -8.50 14.21
N LYS A 240 -34.48 -7.58 13.26
CA LYS A 240 -34.83 -7.89 11.87
C LYS A 240 -33.74 -8.70 11.18
N VAL A 241 -32.47 -8.33 11.34
CA VAL A 241 -31.34 -9.12 10.81
C VAL A 241 -31.36 -10.52 11.43
N MET A 242 -31.40 -10.61 12.76
CA MET A 242 -31.43 -11.90 13.46
C MET A 242 -32.62 -12.77 13.04
N SER A 243 -33.79 -12.21 12.74
CA SER A 243 -34.96 -12.97 12.29
C SER A 243 -34.79 -13.67 10.94
N HIS A 244 -33.80 -13.28 10.13
CA HIS A 244 -33.48 -13.96 8.86
C HIS A 244 -32.38 -15.02 9.02
N SER A 245 -31.53 -14.88 10.03
CA SER A 245 -30.44 -15.82 10.30
C SER A 245 -30.83 -16.91 11.29
N CYS A 246 -31.85 -16.68 12.13
CA CYS A 246 -32.35 -17.67 13.08
C CYS A 246 -33.88 -17.54 13.27
N SER A 247 -34.50 -18.59 13.81
CA SER A 247 -35.97 -18.68 13.88
C SER A 247 -36.63 -17.70 14.86
N LEU A 248 -35.87 -17.07 15.78
CA LEU A 248 -36.38 -16.19 16.84
C LEU A 248 -37.76 -16.61 17.37
N ASN A 249 -37.85 -17.68 18.14
CA ASN A 249 -39.13 -18.26 18.60
C ASN A 249 -39.88 -17.41 19.66
N SER A 250 -39.52 -16.12 19.80
CA SER A 250 -40.12 -15.16 20.72
C SER A 250 -41.03 -14.18 19.98
N GLN A 251 -42.33 -14.20 20.30
CA GLN A 251 -43.30 -13.26 19.74
C GLN A 251 -42.89 -11.79 19.95
N THR A 252 -42.31 -11.47 21.12
CA THR A 252 -41.82 -10.12 21.40
C THR A 252 -40.67 -9.74 20.47
N ALA A 253 -39.70 -10.63 20.27
CA ALA A 253 -38.56 -10.38 19.38
C ALA A 253 -39.03 -10.19 17.92
N LEU A 254 -39.97 -11.02 17.46
CA LEU A 254 -40.55 -10.92 16.13
C LEU A 254 -41.37 -9.63 15.93
N SER A 255 -42.13 -9.20 16.96
CA SER A 255 -42.85 -7.92 16.92
C SER A 255 -41.92 -6.71 16.89
N LEU A 256 -40.71 -6.82 17.46
CA LEU A 256 -39.68 -5.78 17.36
C LEU A 256 -39.02 -5.79 15.99
N ALA A 257 -38.68 -6.97 15.47
CA ALA A 257 -38.15 -7.14 14.12
C ALA A 257 -39.08 -6.53 13.06
N SER A 258 -40.40 -6.70 13.20
CA SER A 258 -41.38 -6.16 12.24
C SER A 258 -41.51 -4.63 12.25
N ARG A 259 -40.91 -3.94 13.23
CA ARG A 259 -40.90 -2.47 13.35
C ARG A 259 -39.63 -1.83 12.79
N ALA A 260 -38.68 -2.63 12.29
CA ALA A 260 -37.46 -2.13 11.67
C ALA A 260 -37.77 -1.44 10.33
N ASN A 261 -37.13 -0.30 10.08
CA ASN A 261 -37.17 0.36 8.78
C ASN A 261 -35.88 0.11 8.01
N TYR A 262 -35.93 0.38 6.71
CA TYR A 262 -34.84 0.13 5.77
C TYR A 262 -33.56 0.95 6.08
N GLU A 263 -33.70 2.22 6.44
CA GLU A 263 -32.57 3.12 6.72
C GLU A 263 -31.75 2.64 7.90
N ASP A 264 -32.43 2.19 8.96
CA ASP A 264 -31.78 1.63 10.15
C ASP A 264 -31.02 0.32 9.84
N LEU A 265 -31.49 -0.51 8.88
CA LEU A 265 -30.77 -1.72 8.45
C LEU A 265 -29.46 -1.38 7.71
N LEU A 266 -29.48 -0.35 6.86
CA LEU A 266 -28.28 0.10 6.15
C LEU A 266 -27.27 0.77 7.09
N ALA A 267 -27.74 1.39 8.17
CA ALA A 267 -26.89 2.07 9.15
C ALA A 267 -26.20 1.15 10.16
N LEU A 268 -26.49 -0.17 10.15
CA LEU A 268 -25.85 -1.12 11.07
C LEU A 268 -24.39 -1.38 10.69
N ASP A 269 -23.50 -1.37 11.67
CA ASP A 269 -22.13 -1.84 11.51
C ASP A 269 -22.08 -3.37 11.56
N ALA A 270 -21.97 -4.01 10.40
CA ALA A 270 -21.85 -5.45 10.30
C ALA A 270 -20.55 -5.97 10.95
N ASN A 271 -19.43 -5.27 10.83
CA ASN A 271 -18.12 -5.74 11.30
C ASN A 271 -18.06 -5.89 12.82
N TRP A 272 -18.94 -5.21 13.56
CA TRP A 272 -19.10 -5.41 14.99
C TRP A 272 -19.36 -6.89 15.36
N LEU A 273 -20.07 -7.64 14.52
CA LEU A 273 -20.38 -9.06 14.75
C LEU A 273 -19.13 -9.96 14.76
N LEU A 274 -18.03 -9.54 14.12
CA LEU A 274 -16.76 -10.24 14.15
C LEU A 274 -16.04 -10.11 15.50
N ASN A 275 -16.53 -9.21 16.37
CA ASN A 275 -15.94 -8.87 17.66
C ASN A 275 -16.85 -9.22 18.85
N VAL A 276 -17.84 -10.12 18.66
CA VAL A 276 -18.71 -10.61 19.75
C VAL A 276 -17.86 -11.27 20.84
N ARG A 277 -18.07 -10.86 22.09
CA ARG A 277 -17.29 -11.36 23.24
C ARG A 277 -17.78 -12.74 23.68
N LEU A 278 -16.85 -13.65 23.90
CA LEU A 278 -17.12 -15.03 24.32
C LEU A 278 -17.02 -15.18 25.85
N GLY A 279 -17.59 -16.26 26.40
CA GLY A 279 -17.47 -16.62 27.82
C GLY A 279 -18.15 -15.66 28.81
N GLN A 280 -19.10 -14.83 28.38
CA GLN A 280 -19.71 -13.79 29.22
C GLN A 280 -20.93 -14.27 30.04
N ASN A 281 -21.55 -15.41 29.70
CA ASN A 281 -22.85 -15.81 30.25
C ASN A 281 -23.01 -17.34 30.39
N GLU A 282 -21.98 -18.00 30.93
CA GLU A 282 -21.95 -19.46 31.09
C GLU A 282 -23.12 -19.99 31.93
N ASN A 283 -23.51 -19.28 32.98
CA ASN A 283 -24.62 -19.67 33.86
C ASN A 283 -26.00 -19.65 33.15
N LEU A 284 -26.13 -18.90 32.05
CA LEU A 284 -27.32 -18.95 31.18
C LEU A 284 -27.34 -20.21 30.30
N GLY A 285 -26.20 -20.88 30.14
CA GLY A 285 -25.99 -22.02 29.25
C GLY A 285 -25.59 -21.64 27.84
N VAL A 286 -24.89 -20.51 27.65
CA VAL A 286 -24.37 -20.07 26.34
C VAL A 286 -23.27 -21.01 25.88
N ASN A 287 -23.37 -21.50 24.64
CA ASN A 287 -22.29 -22.21 23.97
C ASN A 287 -21.55 -21.29 23.00
N ASP A 288 -20.27 -21.01 23.26
CA ASP A 288 -19.47 -20.05 22.47
C ASP A 288 -19.34 -20.45 20.99
N ASN A 289 -19.29 -21.74 20.67
CA ASN A 289 -19.24 -22.18 19.26
C ASN A 289 -20.56 -21.87 18.53
N LYS A 290 -21.69 -22.04 19.21
CA LYS A 290 -23.00 -21.69 18.65
C LYS A 290 -23.20 -20.17 18.58
N LEU A 291 -22.67 -19.41 19.54
CA LEU A 291 -22.69 -17.95 19.52
C LEU A 291 -21.84 -17.40 18.36
N MET A 292 -20.64 -17.94 18.15
CA MET A 292 -19.79 -17.58 17.01
C MET A 292 -20.46 -17.93 15.68
N ALA A 293 -21.04 -19.13 15.55
CA ALA A 293 -21.76 -19.53 14.35
C ALA A 293 -22.94 -18.59 14.07
N LEU A 294 -23.76 -18.29 15.07
CA LEU A 294 -24.87 -17.35 14.95
C LEU A 294 -24.39 -15.96 14.54
N SER A 295 -23.33 -15.43 15.18
CA SER A 295 -22.78 -14.12 14.84
C SER A 295 -22.30 -14.06 13.39
N HIS A 296 -21.65 -15.14 12.92
CA HIS A 296 -21.18 -15.26 11.55
C HIS A 296 -22.34 -15.32 10.54
N GLU A 297 -23.40 -16.08 10.82
CA GLU A 297 -24.60 -16.16 9.98
C GLU A 297 -25.33 -14.82 9.89
N VAL A 298 -25.44 -14.09 11.02
CA VAL A 298 -25.99 -12.74 11.07
C VAL A 298 -25.12 -11.76 10.26
N HIS A 299 -23.80 -11.88 10.37
CA HIS A 299 -22.84 -11.05 9.64
C HIS A 299 -22.93 -11.23 8.14
N GLN A 300 -22.88 -12.48 7.68
CA GLN A 300 -22.98 -12.81 6.25
C GLN A 300 -24.28 -12.29 5.64
N TRP A 301 -25.41 -12.46 6.34
CA TRP A 301 -26.69 -11.98 5.84
C TRP A 301 -26.72 -10.46 5.74
N LEU A 302 -26.26 -9.74 6.78
CA LEU A 302 -26.28 -8.28 6.80
C LEU A 302 -25.39 -7.67 5.71
N VAL A 303 -24.17 -8.18 5.55
CA VAL A 303 -23.24 -7.75 4.49
C VAL A 303 -23.87 -7.97 3.11
N LYS A 304 -24.45 -9.16 2.87
CA LYS A 304 -25.11 -9.47 1.60
C LYS A 304 -26.30 -8.55 1.33
N TYR A 305 -27.10 -8.27 2.36
CA TYR A 305 -28.25 -7.39 2.27
C TYR A 305 -27.84 -5.96 1.93
N GLN A 306 -26.88 -5.39 2.68
CA GLN A 306 -26.36 -4.04 2.46
C GLN A 306 -25.72 -3.92 1.08
N HIS A 307 -24.92 -4.91 0.66
CA HIS A 307 -24.26 -4.89 -0.65
C HIS A 307 -25.26 -4.91 -1.82
N ALA A 308 -26.24 -5.82 -1.80
CA ALA A 308 -27.26 -5.91 -2.85
C ALA A 308 -28.09 -4.63 -2.99
N HIS A 309 -28.26 -3.89 -1.89
CA HIS A 309 -29.05 -2.67 -1.86
C HIS A 309 -28.23 -1.42 -2.16
N GLU A 310 -26.96 -1.36 -1.81
CA GLU A 310 -26.03 -0.31 -2.27
C GLU A 310 -25.92 -0.31 -3.78
N VAL A 311 -25.74 -1.48 -4.40
CA VAL A 311 -25.64 -1.63 -5.86
C VAL A 311 -26.94 -1.20 -6.53
N LYS A 312 -28.11 -1.66 -6.06
CA LYS A 312 -29.41 -1.22 -6.59
C LYS A 312 -29.68 0.27 -6.41
N HIS A 313 -29.34 0.84 -5.26
CA HIS A 313 -29.53 2.26 -4.98
C HIS A 313 -28.62 3.14 -5.84
N LEU A 314 -27.39 2.69 -6.13
CA LEU A 314 -26.46 3.36 -7.05
C LEU A 314 -26.96 3.30 -8.50
N LEU A 315 -27.61 2.20 -8.89
CA LEU A 315 -28.22 2.05 -10.22
C LEU A 315 -29.55 2.82 -10.37
N SER A 316 -30.29 3.06 -9.28
CA SER A 316 -31.62 3.69 -9.30
C SER A 316 -31.66 5.20 -9.00
N ASN A 317 -30.66 5.77 -8.32
CA ASN A 317 -30.63 7.20 -7.97
C ASN A 317 -29.81 8.03 -8.97
N THR A 318 -30.45 8.38 -10.08
CA THR A 318 -29.90 9.17 -11.19
C THR A 318 -29.75 10.68 -10.93
N GLU A 319 -30.18 11.22 -9.78
CA GLU A 319 -30.27 12.70 -9.63
C GLU A 319 -29.45 13.34 -8.48
N ARG A 320 -28.74 12.59 -7.62
CA ARG A 320 -27.96 13.22 -6.53
C ARG A 320 -26.54 12.71 -6.26
N GLY A 321 -25.97 11.85 -7.11
CA GLY A 321 -24.61 11.33 -6.88
C GLY A 321 -23.93 10.63 -8.04
N ALA A 322 -24.28 10.95 -9.29
CA ALA A 322 -23.60 10.39 -10.45
C ALA A 322 -22.16 10.92 -10.50
N MET A 323 -21.16 10.03 -10.36
CA MET A 323 -19.78 10.38 -10.67
C MET A 323 -19.68 10.47 -12.20
N SER A 324 -19.50 11.67 -12.72
CA SER A 324 -19.25 11.90 -14.14
C SER A 324 -17.78 11.67 -14.47
N LEU A 325 -17.52 11.01 -15.60
CA LEU A 325 -16.19 11.04 -16.20
C LEU A 325 -15.88 12.48 -16.68
N LYS A 326 -14.66 12.94 -16.41
CA LYS A 326 -14.13 14.21 -16.91
C LYS A 326 -14.18 14.25 -18.44
N LYS A 327 -14.48 15.42 -18.99
CA LYS A 327 -14.37 15.67 -20.43
C LYS A 327 -12.89 15.66 -20.86
N ALA A 328 -12.66 15.19 -22.08
CA ALA A 328 -11.35 15.26 -22.73
C ALA A 328 -10.78 16.68 -22.77
N GLY A 329 -9.45 16.82 -22.73
CA GLY A 329 -8.76 18.11 -22.86
C GLY A 329 -8.23 18.73 -21.58
N CYS A 330 -8.31 18.03 -20.43
CA CYS A 330 -7.53 18.40 -19.24
C CYS A 330 -6.19 17.66 -19.23
N LEU A 331 -5.16 18.33 -18.69
CA LEU A 331 -3.76 17.88 -18.69
C LEU A 331 -3.61 16.49 -18.04
N GLU A 332 -4.40 16.23 -17.00
CA GLU A 332 -4.41 14.97 -16.27
C GLU A 332 -4.79 13.78 -17.16
N LEU A 333 -5.76 13.95 -18.06
CA LEU A 333 -6.22 12.90 -18.96
C LEU A 333 -5.27 12.71 -20.14
N GLU A 334 -4.59 13.77 -20.57
CA GLU A 334 -3.61 13.69 -21.66
C GLU A 334 -2.49 12.68 -21.32
N CYS A 335 -2.00 12.72 -20.08
CA CYS A 335 -0.94 11.84 -19.59
C CYS A 335 -1.41 10.39 -19.38
N CYS A 336 -2.47 10.16 -18.60
CA CYS A 336 -2.84 8.80 -18.17
C CYS A 336 -3.81 8.06 -19.11
N VAL A 337 -4.52 8.76 -20.00
CA VAL A 337 -5.49 8.15 -20.92
C VAL A 337 -5.09 8.36 -22.38
N GLN A 338 -4.94 9.61 -22.84
CA GLN A 338 -4.77 9.89 -24.28
C GLN A 338 -3.45 9.35 -24.84
N LYS A 339 -2.34 9.52 -24.12
CA LYS A 339 -1.04 8.92 -24.50
C LYS A 339 -1.12 7.40 -24.62
N LYS A 340 -1.77 6.74 -23.66
CA LYS A 340 -1.99 5.28 -23.70
C LYS A 340 -2.88 4.85 -24.86
N LEU A 341 -3.99 5.56 -25.10
CA LEU A 341 -4.89 5.30 -26.23
C LEU A 341 -4.16 5.40 -27.56
N LEU A 342 -3.36 6.44 -27.76
CA LEU A 342 -2.59 6.64 -28.99
C LEU A 342 -1.58 5.51 -29.23
N GLN A 343 -0.84 5.10 -28.19
CA GLN A 343 0.11 3.99 -28.28
C GLN A 343 -0.60 2.68 -28.63
N LEU A 344 -1.71 2.41 -27.95
CA LEU A 344 -2.47 1.18 -28.06
C LEU A 344 -3.19 1.08 -29.42
N SER A 345 -3.80 2.17 -29.89
CA SER A 345 -4.54 2.22 -31.16
C SER A 345 -3.63 2.09 -32.38
N ASN A 346 -2.36 2.52 -32.27
CA ASN A 346 -1.37 2.46 -33.35
C ASN A 346 -0.55 1.15 -33.34
N HIS A 347 -0.76 0.27 -32.36
CA HIS A 347 0.04 -0.93 -32.20
C HIS A 347 -0.30 -1.98 -33.28
N SER A 348 0.61 -2.22 -34.22
CA SER A 348 0.41 -3.11 -35.38
C SER A 348 -0.05 -4.52 -35.02
N ARG A 349 0.48 -5.09 -33.94
CA ARG A 349 0.03 -6.39 -33.43
C ARG A 349 -1.43 -6.38 -32.96
N ASN A 350 -1.87 -5.32 -32.27
CA ASN A 350 -3.25 -5.22 -31.79
C ASN A 350 -4.22 -5.11 -32.97
N LYS A 351 -3.85 -4.33 -33.99
CA LYS A 351 -4.60 -4.28 -35.26
C LYS A 351 -4.78 -5.68 -35.87
N ALA A 352 -3.71 -6.45 -35.99
CA ALA A 352 -3.77 -7.81 -36.57
C ALA A 352 -4.62 -8.77 -35.72
N LEU A 353 -4.57 -8.65 -34.39
CA LEU A 353 -5.41 -9.43 -33.48
C LEU A 353 -6.88 -9.01 -33.57
N GLY A 354 -7.18 -7.73 -33.77
CA GLY A 354 -8.54 -7.22 -33.93
C GLY A 354 -9.17 -7.67 -35.25
N GLU A 355 -8.41 -7.63 -36.34
CA GLU A 355 -8.82 -8.21 -37.63
C GLU A 355 -9.12 -9.71 -37.48
N LYS A 356 -8.26 -10.43 -36.76
CA LYS A 356 -8.44 -11.88 -36.53
C LYS A 356 -9.71 -12.17 -35.72
N LEU A 357 -9.98 -11.39 -34.67
CA LEU A 357 -11.20 -11.52 -33.88
C LEU A 357 -12.45 -11.20 -34.71
N PHE A 358 -12.47 -10.04 -35.36
CA PHE A 358 -13.66 -9.53 -36.05
C PHE A 358 -13.92 -10.22 -37.40
N ALA A 359 -12.94 -10.22 -38.31
CA ALA A 359 -13.13 -10.71 -39.68
C ALA A 359 -12.96 -12.23 -39.81
N LYS A 360 -12.10 -12.84 -38.98
CA LYS A 360 -11.77 -14.29 -39.07
C LYS A 360 -12.43 -15.13 -37.99
N GLN A 361 -13.20 -14.52 -37.08
CA GLN A 361 -13.90 -15.20 -35.99
C GLN A 361 -12.95 -16.10 -35.18
N GLN A 362 -11.78 -15.56 -34.85
CA GLN A 362 -10.73 -16.23 -34.08
C GLN A 362 -10.22 -15.34 -32.95
N LEU A 363 -10.39 -15.78 -31.71
CA LEU A 363 -9.92 -15.07 -30.53
C LEU A 363 -8.51 -15.51 -30.17
N GLU A 364 -7.53 -14.62 -30.33
CA GLU A 364 -6.15 -14.84 -29.87
C GLU A 364 -5.80 -13.88 -28.74
N LEU A 365 -5.74 -14.40 -27.51
CA LEU A 365 -5.28 -13.67 -26.35
C LEU A 365 -3.76 -13.86 -26.23
N ALA A 366 -2.97 -13.05 -26.93
CA ALA A 366 -1.52 -13.21 -26.99
C ALA A 366 -0.88 -13.34 -25.59
N PRO A 367 0.10 -14.24 -25.35
CA PRO A 367 0.80 -15.06 -26.34
C PRO A 367 0.14 -16.42 -26.65
N PHE A 368 -1.09 -16.66 -26.18
CA PHE A 368 -1.77 -17.93 -26.39
C PHE A 368 -2.22 -18.12 -27.84
N LYS A 369 -2.43 -19.38 -28.23
CA LYS A 369 -2.91 -19.72 -29.58
C LYS A 369 -4.34 -19.20 -29.80
N ALA A 370 -4.67 -18.88 -31.05
CA ALA A 370 -6.02 -18.50 -31.44
C ALA A 370 -7.02 -19.66 -31.24
N VAL A 371 -8.22 -19.35 -30.78
CA VAL A 371 -9.35 -20.29 -30.64
C VAL A 371 -10.55 -19.81 -31.47
N PRO A 372 -11.43 -20.71 -31.97
CA PRO A 372 -12.66 -20.30 -32.64
C PRO A 372 -13.51 -19.39 -31.77
N PHE A 373 -14.04 -18.32 -32.35
CA PHE A 373 -14.95 -17.37 -31.70
C PHE A 373 -16.33 -17.48 -32.33
N SER A 374 -17.35 -17.73 -31.50
CA SER A 374 -18.75 -17.91 -31.92
C SER A 374 -19.70 -16.87 -31.31
N GLY A 375 -19.19 -15.97 -30.47
CA GLY A 375 -19.98 -14.98 -29.74
C GLY A 375 -19.53 -14.80 -28.28
N TRP A 376 -20.14 -13.81 -27.62
CA TRP A 376 -19.94 -13.50 -26.20
C TRP A 376 -20.97 -14.22 -25.31
N GLY A 377 -20.64 -14.42 -24.03
CA GLY A 377 -21.52 -15.07 -23.04
C GLY A 377 -20.86 -16.21 -22.27
N GLU A 378 -19.90 -16.90 -22.89
CA GLU A 378 -19.13 -17.98 -22.25
C GLU A 378 -17.84 -17.43 -21.60
N TRP A 379 -17.97 -16.77 -20.46
CA TRP A 379 -16.86 -16.11 -19.77
C TRP A 379 -15.97 -17.05 -18.92
N GLU A 380 -16.47 -18.26 -18.64
CA GLU A 380 -15.78 -19.27 -17.83
C GLU A 380 -15.06 -20.33 -18.68
N LYS A 381 -15.17 -20.28 -20.02
CA LYS A 381 -14.61 -21.30 -20.91
C LYS A 381 -13.10 -21.45 -20.77
N ASP A 382 -12.59 -22.66 -20.93
CA ASP A 382 -11.16 -22.95 -20.95
C ASP A 382 -10.73 -23.83 -22.15
N PRO A 383 -10.79 -23.30 -23.38
CA PRO A 383 -10.51 -24.06 -24.58
C PRO A 383 -9.04 -24.52 -24.68
N LEU A 384 -8.14 -23.95 -23.87
CA LEU A 384 -6.71 -24.26 -23.89
C LEU A 384 -6.22 -24.96 -22.61
N ASN A 385 -7.12 -25.28 -21.68
CA ASN A 385 -6.79 -25.79 -20.34
C ASN A 385 -5.72 -24.93 -19.65
N ASN A 386 -5.90 -23.61 -19.68
CA ASN A 386 -4.92 -22.63 -19.25
C ASN A 386 -5.57 -21.50 -18.42
N ARG A 387 -5.33 -21.55 -17.12
CA ARG A 387 -5.76 -20.53 -16.14
C ARG A 387 -5.44 -19.09 -16.55
N SER A 388 -4.24 -18.82 -17.08
CA SER A 388 -3.83 -17.48 -17.49
C SER A 388 -4.54 -16.99 -18.75
N TRP A 389 -5.02 -17.90 -19.61
CA TRP A 389 -5.89 -17.56 -20.73
C TRP A 389 -7.27 -17.11 -20.23
N GLN A 390 -7.87 -17.84 -19.28
CA GLN A 390 -9.14 -17.46 -18.65
C GLN A 390 -9.05 -16.12 -17.93
N TRP A 391 -7.95 -15.90 -17.21
CA TRP A 391 -7.64 -14.61 -16.60
C TRP A 391 -7.65 -13.47 -17.64
N ARG A 392 -6.95 -13.64 -18.78
CA ARG A 392 -6.93 -12.66 -19.88
C ARG A 392 -8.29 -12.38 -20.51
N LEU A 393 -9.09 -13.43 -20.68
CA LEU A 393 -10.46 -13.29 -21.18
C LEU A 393 -11.26 -12.38 -20.26
N ASN A 394 -11.16 -12.61 -18.95
CA ASN A 394 -12.00 -11.94 -17.97
C ASN A 394 -11.57 -10.50 -17.68
N TRP A 395 -10.30 -10.11 -17.85
CA TRP A 395 -9.95 -8.68 -17.84
C TRP A 395 -10.16 -7.96 -19.18
N LEU A 396 -10.78 -8.63 -20.16
CA LEU A 396 -11.20 -8.07 -21.43
C LEU A 396 -10.02 -7.55 -22.27
N SER A 397 -8.87 -8.23 -22.25
CA SER A 397 -7.65 -7.76 -22.91
C SER A 397 -7.81 -7.53 -24.43
N PHE A 398 -8.81 -8.18 -25.04
CA PHE A 398 -9.13 -8.07 -26.45
C PHE A 398 -9.78 -6.74 -26.86
N LEU A 399 -10.29 -5.93 -25.90
CA LEU A 399 -10.84 -4.61 -26.21
C LEU A 399 -9.80 -3.71 -26.88
N SER A 400 -8.55 -3.83 -26.44
CA SER A 400 -7.44 -3.13 -27.07
C SER A 400 -7.23 -3.49 -28.55
N TYR A 401 -7.55 -4.72 -28.93
CA TYR A 401 -7.43 -5.20 -30.31
C TYR A 401 -8.52 -4.61 -31.20
N LEU A 402 -9.76 -4.59 -30.69
CA LEU A 402 -10.91 -4.00 -31.38
C LEU A 402 -10.74 -2.48 -31.57
N ILE A 403 -10.23 -1.77 -30.55
CA ILE A 403 -9.90 -0.34 -30.62
C ILE A 403 -8.88 -0.07 -31.75
N ALA A 404 -7.78 -0.82 -31.79
CA ALA A 404 -6.73 -0.64 -32.80
C ALA A 404 -7.21 -0.98 -34.22
N PHE A 405 -8.06 -2.00 -34.36
CA PHE A 405 -8.63 -2.37 -35.65
C PHE A 405 -9.64 -1.34 -36.16
N HIS A 406 -10.58 -0.92 -35.31
CA HIS A 406 -11.51 0.17 -35.62
C HIS A 406 -10.79 1.45 -36.04
N ARG A 407 -9.69 1.81 -35.35
CA ARG A 407 -8.88 3.00 -35.71
C ARG A 407 -8.35 2.94 -37.14
N THR A 408 -8.19 1.75 -37.71
CA THR A 408 -7.68 1.57 -39.07
C THR A 408 -8.78 1.64 -40.12
N ASN A 409 -9.94 1.02 -39.89
CA ASN A 409 -10.99 0.87 -40.91
C ASN A 409 -12.23 1.75 -40.71
N GLY A 410 -12.44 2.29 -39.50
CA GLY A 410 -13.58 3.11 -39.14
C GLY A 410 -14.92 2.37 -39.12
N GLU A 411 -14.92 1.03 -39.10
CA GLU A 411 -16.15 0.23 -39.19
C GLU A 411 -16.88 0.14 -37.85
N GLU A 412 -18.01 0.85 -37.69
CA GLU A 412 -18.80 0.90 -36.45
C GLU A 412 -19.15 -0.49 -35.87
N ALA A 413 -19.34 -1.50 -36.72
CA ALA A 413 -19.61 -2.89 -36.31
C ALA A 413 -18.51 -3.52 -35.42
N VAL A 414 -17.27 -3.03 -35.52
CA VAL A 414 -16.17 -3.44 -34.64
C VAL A 414 -16.42 -2.95 -33.21
N LEU A 415 -16.95 -1.73 -33.05
CA LEU A 415 -17.33 -1.19 -31.75
C LEU A 415 -18.59 -1.86 -31.20
N ASP A 416 -19.52 -2.26 -32.07
CA ASP A 416 -20.68 -3.08 -31.67
C ASP A 416 -20.25 -4.42 -31.08
N THR A 417 -19.23 -5.06 -31.67
CA THR A 417 -18.64 -6.30 -31.11
C THR A 417 -18.07 -6.08 -29.70
N ALA A 418 -17.41 -4.94 -29.47
CA ALA A 418 -16.89 -4.58 -28.14
C ALA A 418 -18.03 -4.28 -27.14
N ARG A 419 -19.06 -3.54 -27.58
CA ARG A 419 -20.26 -3.23 -26.80
C ARG A 419 -20.98 -4.50 -26.36
N GLU A 420 -21.18 -5.46 -27.27
CA GLU A 420 -21.80 -6.75 -26.97
C GLU A 420 -21.01 -7.54 -25.91
N ALA A 421 -19.68 -7.54 -26.03
CA ALA A 421 -18.81 -8.18 -25.04
C ALA A 421 -18.98 -7.57 -23.64
N ILE A 422 -18.89 -6.24 -23.56
CA ILE A 422 -19.01 -5.51 -22.31
C ILE A 422 -20.39 -5.70 -21.70
N GLN A 423 -21.46 -5.51 -22.49
CA GLN A 423 -22.83 -5.64 -22.02
C GLN A 423 -23.11 -7.06 -21.52
N SER A 424 -22.68 -8.10 -22.25
CA SER A 424 -22.83 -9.49 -21.83
C SER A 424 -22.16 -9.77 -20.48
N TRP A 425 -20.95 -9.24 -20.26
CA TRP A 425 -20.27 -9.41 -18.98
C TRP A 425 -20.99 -8.65 -17.85
N LEU A 426 -21.37 -7.38 -18.10
CA LEU A 426 -22.05 -6.54 -17.10
C LEU A 426 -23.40 -7.11 -16.68
N ASP A 427 -24.24 -7.52 -17.63
CA ASP A 427 -25.56 -8.10 -17.36
C ASP A 427 -25.49 -9.37 -16.52
N THR A 428 -24.41 -10.14 -16.68
CA THR A 428 -24.24 -11.42 -15.99
C THR A 428 -23.61 -11.24 -14.60
N TYR A 429 -22.63 -10.35 -14.47
CA TYR A 429 -21.72 -10.37 -13.32
C TYR A 429 -21.64 -9.08 -12.50
N LEU A 430 -22.16 -7.95 -12.98
CA LEU A 430 -21.96 -6.66 -12.29
C LEU A 430 -22.53 -6.67 -10.86
N ASP A 431 -23.66 -7.33 -10.64
CA ASP A 431 -24.34 -7.44 -9.35
C ASP A 431 -23.81 -8.59 -8.46
N THR A 432 -22.74 -9.28 -8.89
CA THR A 432 -22.10 -10.37 -8.13
C THR A 432 -20.92 -9.88 -7.29
N ASP A 433 -20.36 -10.76 -6.44
CA ASP A 433 -19.18 -10.46 -5.63
C ASP A 433 -18.13 -11.60 -5.62
N THR A 434 -17.17 -11.54 -4.69
CA THR A 434 -16.06 -12.49 -4.58
C THR A 434 -16.51 -13.87 -4.12
N SER A 435 -17.78 -14.02 -3.71
CA SER A 435 -18.41 -15.31 -3.46
C SER A 435 -18.86 -16.02 -4.74
N TYR A 436 -18.85 -15.35 -5.90
CA TYR A 436 -19.13 -16.00 -7.17
C TYR A 436 -18.11 -17.13 -7.41
N PRO A 437 -18.53 -18.37 -7.75
CA PRO A 437 -17.66 -19.54 -7.73
C PRO A 437 -16.45 -19.47 -8.68
N PHE A 438 -16.56 -18.74 -9.79
CA PHE A 438 -15.48 -18.62 -10.76
C PHE A 438 -14.54 -17.46 -10.41
N GLU A 439 -13.29 -17.80 -10.11
CA GLU A 439 -12.31 -16.88 -9.53
C GLU A 439 -12.12 -15.57 -10.31
N PHE A 440 -12.15 -15.61 -11.64
CA PHE A 440 -11.77 -14.47 -12.48
C PHE A 440 -12.83 -13.39 -12.65
N ILE A 441 -14.06 -13.64 -12.19
CA ILE A 441 -15.11 -12.62 -12.24
C ILE A 441 -14.69 -11.42 -11.38
N TRP A 442 -14.33 -11.65 -10.12
CA TRP A 442 -13.87 -10.59 -9.21
C TRP A 442 -12.48 -10.84 -8.62
N HIS A 443 -11.60 -11.49 -9.38
CA HIS A 443 -10.19 -11.61 -9.04
C HIS A 443 -9.54 -10.22 -8.88
N ASP A 444 -8.70 -10.05 -7.87
CA ASP A 444 -8.03 -8.79 -7.49
C ASP A 444 -7.45 -8.02 -8.70
N HIS A 445 -6.53 -8.65 -9.42
CA HIS A 445 -5.80 -8.14 -10.57
C HIS A 445 -6.65 -8.05 -11.84
N ALA A 446 -7.50 -9.06 -12.13
CA ALA A 446 -8.36 -9.02 -13.31
C ALA A 446 -9.37 -7.86 -13.23
N THR A 447 -9.88 -7.57 -12.02
CA THR A 447 -10.80 -6.46 -11.75
C THR A 447 -10.17 -5.11 -12.07
N ALA A 448 -8.91 -4.91 -11.63
CA ALA A 448 -8.16 -3.70 -11.95
C ALA A 448 -7.96 -3.55 -13.47
N LEU A 449 -7.37 -4.56 -14.11
CA LEU A 449 -7.09 -4.46 -15.55
C LEU A 449 -8.36 -4.30 -16.40
N ARG A 450 -9.47 -4.94 -16.02
CA ARG A 450 -10.78 -4.75 -16.68
C ARG A 450 -11.23 -3.31 -16.59
N ALA A 451 -11.17 -2.70 -15.41
CA ALA A 451 -11.55 -1.30 -15.24
C ALA A 451 -10.70 -0.37 -16.12
N GLU A 452 -9.40 -0.62 -16.26
CA GLU A 452 -8.54 0.13 -17.20
C GLU A 452 -9.00 -0.06 -18.66
N GLN A 453 -9.30 -1.29 -19.11
CA GLN A 453 -9.80 -1.52 -20.47
C GLN A 453 -11.14 -0.80 -20.74
N LEU A 454 -12.04 -0.80 -19.75
CA LEU A 454 -13.34 -0.15 -19.83
C LEU A 454 -13.21 1.39 -19.88
N VAL A 455 -12.29 1.98 -19.11
CA VAL A 455 -11.95 3.42 -19.18
C VAL A 455 -11.45 3.77 -20.58
N LEU A 456 -10.46 3.02 -21.08
CA LEU A 456 -9.86 3.27 -22.40
C LEU A 456 -10.93 3.17 -23.51
N PHE A 457 -11.79 2.16 -23.46
CA PHE A 457 -12.88 2.03 -24.42
C PHE A 457 -13.86 3.23 -24.39
N ALA A 458 -14.29 3.64 -23.20
CA ALA A 458 -15.21 4.77 -23.04
C ALA A 458 -14.64 6.08 -23.63
N TYR A 459 -13.37 6.40 -23.32
CA TYR A 459 -12.70 7.58 -23.86
C TYR A 459 -12.46 7.49 -25.37
N TYR A 460 -12.02 6.32 -25.87
CA TYR A 460 -11.84 6.11 -27.30
C TYR A 460 -13.12 6.39 -28.09
N CYS A 461 -14.25 5.84 -27.65
CA CYS A 461 -15.54 6.07 -28.32
C CYS A 461 -15.91 7.56 -28.32
N ARG A 462 -15.74 8.26 -27.19
CA ARG A 462 -16.08 9.68 -27.05
C ARG A 462 -15.19 10.60 -27.91
N GLU A 463 -13.91 10.28 -28.07
CA GLU A 463 -12.95 11.14 -28.78
C GLU A 463 -12.80 10.79 -30.27
N HIS A 464 -12.98 9.53 -30.65
CA HIS A 464 -12.64 9.02 -31.98
C HIS A 464 -13.79 8.35 -32.72
N ALA A 465 -14.94 8.11 -32.07
CA ALA A 465 -16.15 7.55 -32.68
C ALA A 465 -17.40 8.29 -32.17
N THR A 466 -17.39 9.63 -32.28
CA THR A 466 -18.40 10.52 -31.69
C THR A 466 -19.84 10.21 -32.14
N GLU A 467 -20.02 9.86 -33.41
CA GLU A 467 -21.33 9.47 -33.94
C GLU A 467 -21.85 8.18 -33.30
N TRP A 468 -21.01 7.14 -33.25
CA TRP A 468 -21.32 5.88 -32.58
C TRP A 468 -21.59 6.09 -31.08
N ALA A 469 -20.79 6.92 -30.40
CA ALA A 469 -20.94 7.24 -28.99
C ALA A 469 -22.27 7.95 -28.70
N SER A 470 -22.71 8.86 -29.58
CA SER A 470 -24.00 9.53 -29.49
C SER A 470 -25.16 8.53 -29.59
N LYS A 471 -25.12 7.63 -30.58
CA LYS A 471 -26.11 6.55 -30.78
C LYS A 471 -26.16 5.58 -29.57
N ASN A 472 -25.03 5.36 -28.90
CA ASN A 472 -24.86 4.41 -27.80
C ASN A 472 -24.72 5.07 -26.41
N SER A 473 -25.23 6.29 -26.23
CA SER A 473 -25.09 7.07 -24.99
C SER A 473 -25.61 6.37 -23.73
N LYS A 474 -26.72 5.61 -23.81
CA LYS A 474 -27.26 4.81 -22.69
C LYS A 474 -26.30 3.70 -22.26
N PHE A 475 -25.68 3.03 -23.22
CA PHE A 475 -24.68 2.01 -22.95
C PHE A 475 -23.45 2.62 -22.27
N LEU A 476 -22.93 3.74 -22.79
CA LEU A 476 -21.79 4.43 -22.17
C LEU A 476 -22.09 4.90 -20.74
N THR A 477 -23.31 5.37 -20.49
CA THR A 477 -23.76 5.71 -19.13
C THR A 477 -23.74 4.48 -18.20
N SER A 478 -24.20 3.33 -18.70
CA SER A 478 -24.20 2.07 -17.93
C SER A 478 -22.78 1.56 -17.67
N LEU A 479 -21.89 1.70 -18.66
CA LEU A 479 -20.46 1.41 -18.54
C LEU A 479 -19.78 2.29 -17.47
N GLU A 480 -20.12 3.58 -17.43
CA GLU A 480 -19.61 4.52 -16.42
C GLU A 480 -20.07 4.14 -15.01
N GLN A 481 -21.33 3.71 -14.86
CA GLN A 481 -21.83 3.18 -13.59
C GLN A 481 -21.08 1.91 -13.18
N ALA A 482 -20.79 1.01 -14.13
CA ALA A 482 -20.00 -0.18 -13.86
C ALA A 482 -18.57 0.16 -13.41
N LEU A 483 -17.94 1.19 -13.99
CA LEU A 483 -16.63 1.68 -13.55
C LEU A 483 -16.65 2.20 -12.11
N VAL A 484 -17.77 2.80 -11.66
CA VAL A 484 -17.94 3.19 -10.24
C VAL A 484 -17.94 1.98 -9.32
N VAL A 485 -18.63 0.88 -9.69
CA VAL A 485 -18.61 -0.39 -8.93
C VAL A 485 -17.19 -0.94 -8.83
N HIS A 486 -16.43 -0.91 -9.94
CA HIS A 486 -15.02 -1.33 -9.94
C HIS A 486 -14.17 -0.46 -9.00
N GLY A 487 -14.32 0.87 -9.04
CA GLY A 487 -13.59 1.80 -8.18
C GLY A 487 -13.90 1.59 -6.69
N GLN A 488 -15.17 1.40 -6.33
CA GLN A 488 -15.56 1.08 -4.95
C GLN A 488 -14.93 -0.21 -4.46
N ARG A 489 -14.84 -1.23 -5.32
CA ARG A 489 -14.24 -2.51 -4.96
C ARG A 489 -12.73 -2.40 -4.78
N LEU A 490 -12.05 -1.75 -5.72
CA LEU A 490 -10.60 -1.51 -5.66
C LEU A 490 -10.21 -0.64 -4.46
N ALA A 491 -11.10 0.23 -3.99
CA ALA A 491 -10.86 1.04 -2.81
C ALA A 491 -10.89 0.23 -1.48
N LYS A 492 -11.55 -0.93 -1.42
CA LYS A 492 -11.66 -1.73 -0.18
C LYS A 492 -10.32 -2.36 0.21
N ASP A 493 -9.88 -2.17 1.46
CA ASP A 493 -8.65 -2.80 1.98
C ASP A 493 -8.74 -4.33 1.94
N SER A 494 -9.92 -4.91 2.21
CA SER A 494 -10.15 -6.35 2.11
C SER A 494 -10.00 -6.94 0.71
N PHE A 495 -9.94 -6.09 -0.33
CA PHE A 495 -9.75 -6.47 -1.72
C PHE A 495 -8.34 -6.16 -2.24
N TYR A 496 -7.56 -5.38 -1.49
CA TYR A 496 -6.23 -4.95 -1.86
C TYR A 496 -5.20 -6.03 -1.53
N SER A 497 -4.49 -6.49 -2.55
CA SER A 497 -3.42 -7.49 -2.41
C SER A 497 -2.10 -6.81 -2.06
N GLU A 498 -2.02 -6.32 -0.82
CA GLU A 498 -0.88 -5.55 -0.30
C GLU A 498 0.48 -6.23 -0.51
N HIS A 499 1.48 -5.44 -0.92
CA HIS A 499 2.89 -5.86 -1.09
C HIS A 499 3.07 -6.96 -2.13
N THR A 500 2.23 -6.90 -3.18
CA THR A 500 2.31 -7.79 -4.34
C THR A 500 2.22 -6.99 -5.63
N ASN A 501 2.67 -7.59 -6.74
CA ASN A 501 2.47 -7.01 -8.06
C ASN A 501 0.98 -6.77 -8.38
N HIS A 502 0.07 -7.59 -7.84
CA HIS A 502 -1.37 -7.36 -8.00
C HIS A 502 -1.82 -6.11 -7.25
N GLY A 503 -1.34 -5.89 -6.02
CA GLY A 503 -1.63 -4.71 -5.21
C GLY A 503 -1.18 -3.42 -5.91
N LEU A 504 0.04 -3.40 -6.46
CA LEU A 504 0.54 -2.25 -7.21
C LEU A 504 -0.33 -1.94 -8.45
N GLU A 505 -0.75 -2.96 -9.19
CA GLU A 505 -1.66 -2.83 -10.33
C GLU A 505 -3.04 -2.30 -9.91
N GLN A 506 -3.60 -2.81 -8.81
CA GLN A 506 -4.85 -2.32 -8.23
C GLN A 506 -4.75 -0.85 -7.83
N ALA A 507 -3.67 -0.46 -7.16
CA ALA A 507 -3.46 0.91 -6.74
C ALA A 507 -3.27 1.83 -7.96
N ARG A 508 -2.51 1.43 -8.98
CA ARG A 508 -2.38 2.18 -10.24
C ARG A 508 -3.74 2.41 -10.90
N VAL A 509 -4.56 1.37 -11.03
CA VAL A 509 -5.87 1.53 -11.68
C VAL A 509 -6.84 2.33 -10.81
N LEU A 510 -6.78 2.21 -9.48
CA LEU A 510 -7.57 3.06 -8.61
C LEU A 510 -7.17 4.54 -8.75
N LEU A 511 -5.88 4.83 -8.94
CA LEU A 511 -5.42 6.19 -9.28
C LEU A 511 -5.99 6.66 -10.62
N LEU A 512 -6.00 5.80 -11.64
CA LEU A 512 -6.67 6.10 -12.92
C LEU A 512 -8.15 6.43 -12.70
N LEU A 513 -8.90 5.60 -11.97
CA LEU A 513 -10.32 5.82 -11.70
C LEU A 513 -10.57 7.12 -10.92
N GLY A 514 -9.76 7.38 -9.89
CA GLY A 514 -9.81 8.64 -9.14
C GLY A 514 -9.47 9.86 -9.98
N THR A 515 -8.68 9.69 -11.06
CA THR A 515 -8.30 10.77 -11.97
C THR A 515 -9.34 11.04 -13.05
N VAL A 516 -9.97 9.99 -13.60
CA VAL A 516 -10.97 10.15 -14.68
C VAL A 516 -12.34 10.58 -14.18
N PHE A 517 -12.69 10.30 -12.92
CA PHE A 517 -13.96 10.75 -12.34
C PHE A 517 -13.85 12.10 -11.63
N GLU A 518 -15.00 12.77 -11.47
CA GLU A 518 -15.15 13.98 -10.67
C GLU A 518 -15.80 13.70 -9.30
N GLY A 519 -15.64 14.64 -8.36
CA GLY A 519 -16.33 14.63 -7.06
C GLY A 519 -15.47 14.15 -5.88
N GLY A 520 -16.09 14.13 -4.68
CA GLY A 520 -15.40 13.80 -3.43
C GLY A 520 -14.86 12.36 -3.39
N ARG A 521 -15.62 11.41 -3.91
CA ARG A 521 -15.23 9.99 -3.96
C ARG A 521 -14.04 9.74 -4.90
N ALA A 522 -13.97 10.46 -6.02
CA ALA A 522 -12.82 10.37 -6.93
C ALA A 522 -11.53 10.79 -6.20
N ARG A 523 -11.57 11.90 -5.43
CA ARG A 523 -10.44 12.36 -4.61
C ARG A 523 -10.05 11.35 -3.54
N GLU A 524 -11.02 10.71 -2.89
CA GLU A 524 -10.76 9.64 -1.92
C GLU A 524 -10.02 8.46 -2.56
N TRP A 525 -10.45 8.01 -3.75
CA TRP A 525 -9.76 6.96 -4.50
C TRP A 525 -8.33 7.35 -4.87
N GLN A 526 -8.10 8.58 -5.31
CA GLN A 526 -6.75 9.09 -5.56
C GLN A 526 -5.88 9.02 -4.29
N GLN A 527 -6.39 9.47 -3.14
CA GLN A 527 -5.66 9.43 -1.88
C GLN A 527 -5.34 8.00 -1.43
N ILE A 528 -6.28 7.08 -1.54
CA ILE A 528 -6.06 5.65 -1.24
C ILE A 528 -4.98 5.09 -2.16
N ALA A 529 -5.09 5.34 -3.46
CA ALA A 529 -4.14 4.84 -4.44
C ALA A 529 -2.71 5.39 -4.22
N ILE A 530 -2.57 6.70 -3.98
CA ILE A 530 -1.28 7.34 -3.72
C ILE A 530 -0.63 6.75 -2.47
N ARG A 531 -1.38 6.59 -1.37
CA ARG A 531 -0.87 5.95 -0.14
C ARG A 531 -0.41 4.52 -0.38
N ARG A 532 -1.18 3.73 -1.13
CA ARG A 532 -0.82 2.34 -1.45
C ARG A 532 0.43 2.28 -2.34
N ILE A 533 0.52 3.08 -3.41
CA ILE A 533 1.71 3.13 -4.28
C ILE A 533 2.95 3.56 -3.46
N SER A 534 2.81 4.51 -2.54
CA SER A 534 3.88 4.93 -1.62
C SER A 534 4.34 3.79 -0.71
N SER A 535 3.39 3.01 -0.17
CA SER A 535 3.69 1.82 0.63
C SER A 535 4.39 0.73 -0.19
N GLU A 536 3.90 0.43 -1.40
CA GLU A 536 4.49 -0.54 -2.32
C GLU A 536 5.93 -0.15 -2.70
N LEU A 537 6.18 1.15 -2.94
CA LEU A 537 7.52 1.66 -3.24
C LEU A 537 8.49 1.44 -2.07
N THR A 538 8.03 1.72 -0.84
CA THR A 538 8.81 1.54 0.39
C THR A 538 9.06 0.05 0.69
N PHE A 539 8.12 -0.82 0.32
CA PHE A 539 8.27 -2.27 0.49
C PHE A 539 9.25 -2.86 -0.53
N ALA A 540 9.19 -2.43 -1.79
CA ALA A 540 10.00 -2.98 -2.88
C ALA A 540 11.49 -2.60 -2.78
N PHE A 541 11.83 -1.50 -2.12
CA PHE A 541 13.20 -0.99 -2.07
C PHE A 541 13.65 -0.71 -0.64
N THR A 542 14.92 -0.97 -0.35
CA THR A 542 15.55 -0.53 0.88
C THR A 542 15.67 1.00 0.91
N GLU A 543 15.94 1.55 2.10
CA GLU A 543 16.25 2.98 2.26
C GLU A 543 17.51 3.42 1.49
N GLU A 544 18.34 2.48 1.03
CA GLU A 544 19.52 2.70 0.19
C GLU A 544 19.16 2.77 -1.31
N GLY A 545 17.87 2.64 -1.65
CA GLY A 545 17.36 2.67 -3.01
C GLY A 545 17.59 1.37 -3.79
N VAL A 546 17.93 0.26 -3.13
CA VAL A 546 18.18 -1.03 -3.78
C VAL A 546 16.98 -1.95 -3.61
N HIS A 547 16.56 -2.58 -4.70
CA HIS A 547 15.44 -3.51 -4.70
C HIS A 547 15.71 -4.75 -3.84
N VAL A 548 14.69 -5.21 -3.10
CA VAL A 548 14.84 -6.27 -2.08
C VAL A 548 14.95 -7.69 -2.66
N GLU A 549 14.72 -7.89 -3.96
CA GLU A 549 14.71 -9.21 -4.60
C GLU A 549 16.09 -9.73 -5.05
N ASN A 550 17.19 -9.23 -4.48
CA ASN A 550 18.53 -9.82 -4.67
C ASN A 550 19.03 -9.91 -6.13
N SER A 551 18.40 -9.20 -7.07
CA SER A 551 18.71 -9.25 -8.50
C SER A 551 18.80 -7.85 -9.12
N PRO A 552 19.95 -7.50 -9.75
CA PRO A 552 20.07 -6.27 -10.53
C PRO A 552 19.08 -6.14 -11.69
N ALA A 553 18.69 -7.24 -12.35
CA ALA A 553 17.66 -7.19 -13.39
C ALA A 553 16.28 -6.79 -12.81
N TYR A 554 15.91 -7.38 -11.68
CA TYR A 554 14.63 -7.06 -11.01
C TYR A 554 14.62 -5.64 -10.45
N HIS A 555 15.75 -5.13 -9.95
CA HIS A 555 15.89 -3.73 -9.58
C HIS A 555 15.47 -2.81 -10.74
N ILE A 556 16.01 -3.04 -11.93
CA ILE A 556 15.72 -2.23 -13.12
C ILE A 556 14.28 -2.41 -13.59
N PHE A 557 13.78 -3.64 -13.57
CA PHE A 557 12.41 -3.94 -13.97
C PHE A 557 11.40 -3.19 -13.09
N VAL A 558 11.49 -3.35 -11.76
CA VAL A 558 10.55 -2.74 -10.82
C VAL A 558 10.69 -1.22 -10.80
N PHE A 559 11.91 -0.69 -10.90
CA PHE A 559 12.10 0.76 -11.01
C PHE A 559 11.40 1.34 -12.25
N LYS A 560 11.46 0.64 -13.39
CA LYS A 560 10.72 1.05 -14.61
C LYS A 560 9.21 0.96 -14.44
N VAL A 561 8.69 0.00 -13.67
CA VAL A 561 7.25 -0.09 -13.36
C VAL A 561 6.79 1.15 -12.60
N PHE A 562 7.45 1.51 -11.50
CA PHE A 562 7.11 2.73 -10.76
C PHE A 562 7.30 3.98 -11.62
N LEU A 563 8.38 4.06 -12.41
CA LEU A 563 8.59 5.16 -13.33
C LEU A 563 7.43 5.32 -14.33
N GLY A 564 6.92 4.21 -14.86
CA GLY A 564 5.75 4.22 -15.75
C GLY A 564 4.50 4.75 -15.06
N ILE A 565 4.26 4.36 -13.81
CA ILE A 565 3.13 4.87 -13.01
C ILE A 565 3.28 6.38 -12.78
N ILE A 566 4.45 6.83 -12.32
CA ILE A 566 4.67 8.23 -11.93
C ILE A 566 4.61 9.16 -13.15
N LYS A 567 5.16 8.74 -14.29
CA LYS A 567 5.15 9.54 -15.54
C LYS A 567 3.75 9.74 -16.12
N ASP A 568 2.78 8.90 -15.75
CA ASP A 568 1.42 8.99 -16.27
C ASP A 568 0.59 10.08 -15.58
N TYR A 569 1.11 10.76 -14.55
CA TYR A 569 0.37 11.79 -13.79
C TYR A 569 1.19 13.06 -13.52
N PRO A 570 0.54 14.24 -13.44
CA PRO A 570 1.20 15.48 -13.01
C PRO A 570 1.73 15.40 -11.57
N GLU A 571 2.88 16.02 -11.31
CA GLU A 571 3.53 16.04 -9.98
C GLU A 571 2.62 16.61 -8.89
N GLN A 572 1.84 17.66 -9.18
CA GLN A 572 0.92 18.25 -8.22
C GLN A 572 -0.19 17.29 -7.76
N MET A 573 -0.58 16.33 -8.62
CA MET A 573 -1.58 15.33 -8.28
C MET A 573 -1.00 14.25 -7.37
N LEU A 574 0.24 13.85 -7.62
CA LEU A 574 0.92 12.81 -6.86
C LEU A 574 1.35 13.31 -5.47
N GLY A 575 1.60 14.61 -5.32
CA GLY A 575 2.00 15.22 -4.05
C GLY A 575 3.24 14.53 -3.46
N ASP A 576 3.17 14.15 -2.19
CA ASP A 576 4.25 13.52 -1.43
C ASP A 576 4.83 12.26 -2.12
N LEU A 577 4.03 11.53 -2.90
CA LEU A 577 4.53 10.37 -3.64
C LEU A 577 5.53 10.75 -4.74
N ALA A 578 5.33 11.88 -5.42
CA ALA A 578 6.30 12.36 -6.40
C ALA A 578 7.60 12.78 -5.73
N GLU A 579 7.53 13.46 -4.58
CA GLU A 579 8.72 13.80 -3.80
C GLU A 579 9.47 12.55 -3.32
N GLN A 580 8.73 11.58 -2.75
CA GLN A 580 9.28 10.30 -2.32
C GLN A 580 9.97 9.57 -3.47
N PHE A 581 9.31 9.46 -4.63
CA PHE A 581 9.86 8.82 -5.81
C PHE A 581 11.09 9.58 -6.34
N ASN A 582 11.09 10.91 -6.28
CA ASN A 582 12.24 11.73 -6.65
C ASN A 582 13.46 11.44 -5.76
N GLN A 583 13.30 11.41 -4.45
CA GLN A 583 14.39 11.09 -3.52
C GLN A 583 14.89 9.65 -3.70
N PHE A 584 13.96 8.71 -3.88
CA PHE A 584 14.25 7.30 -4.12
C PHE A 584 15.02 7.07 -5.43
N SER A 585 14.58 7.70 -6.53
CA SER A 585 15.15 7.51 -7.87
C SER A 585 16.63 7.88 -7.96
N ASN A 586 17.10 8.87 -7.19
CA ASN A 586 18.52 9.23 -7.12
C ASN A 586 19.37 8.07 -6.61
N LYS A 587 18.90 7.40 -5.54
CA LYS A 587 19.59 6.24 -4.95
C LYS A 587 19.52 5.02 -5.86
N ALA A 588 18.38 4.76 -6.49
CA ALA A 588 18.22 3.68 -7.46
C ALA A 588 19.16 3.84 -8.67
N LEU A 589 19.24 5.05 -9.25
CA LEU A 589 20.17 5.37 -10.33
C LEU A 589 21.63 5.20 -9.90
N SER A 590 21.98 5.60 -8.67
CA SER A 590 23.32 5.37 -8.13
C SER A 590 23.68 3.88 -8.09
N PHE A 591 22.78 3.02 -7.61
CA PHE A 591 23.00 1.57 -7.61
C PHE A 591 23.20 1.03 -9.03
N ILE A 592 22.33 1.39 -9.98
CA ILE A 592 22.44 0.95 -11.38
C ILE A 592 23.76 1.41 -12.00
N THR A 593 24.14 2.67 -11.77
CA THR A 593 25.41 3.25 -12.25
C THR A 593 26.58 2.39 -11.83
N HIS A 594 26.67 2.05 -10.54
CA HIS A 594 27.82 1.34 -10.01
C HIS A 594 27.78 -0.17 -10.31
N VAL A 595 26.60 -0.80 -10.34
CA VAL A 595 26.47 -2.25 -10.57
C VAL A 595 26.68 -2.63 -12.05
N LEU A 596 26.48 -1.70 -12.99
CA LEU A 596 26.81 -1.91 -14.39
C LEU A 596 28.29 -2.23 -14.55
N ARG A 597 28.55 -3.36 -15.20
CA ARG A 597 29.90 -3.83 -15.50
C ARG A 597 30.55 -2.95 -16.56
N PRO A 598 31.90 -2.97 -16.65
CA PRO A 598 32.60 -2.22 -17.68
C PRO A 598 32.25 -2.63 -19.13
N ASP A 599 31.70 -3.83 -19.35
CA ASP A 599 31.19 -4.26 -20.67
C ASP A 599 29.76 -3.76 -20.98
N GLY A 600 29.19 -2.89 -20.14
CA GLY A 600 27.86 -2.31 -20.31
C GLY A 600 26.70 -3.26 -19.97
N LYS A 601 26.98 -4.42 -19.36
CA LYS A 601 25.99 -5.43 -18.99
C LYS A 601 25.75 -5.48 -17.48
N LEU A 602 24.63 -6.07 -17.09
CA LEU A 602 24.37 -6.40 -15.69
C LEU A 602 25.19 -7.63 -15.25
N PRO A 603 25.64 -7.70 -13.99
CA PRO A 603 26.28 -8.88 -13.45
C PRO A 603 25.22 -9.99 -13.24
N PRO A 604 25.52 -11.26 -13.57
CA PRO A 604 24.59 -12.37 -13.43
C PRO A 604 24.47 -12.84 -11.96
N ILE A 605 24.10 -11.93 -11.05
CA ILE A 605 23.88 -12.19 -9.62
C ILE A 605 22.39 -12.40 -9.38
N GLY A 606 22.04 -13.43 -8.62
CA GLY A 606 20.65 -13.84 -8.43
C GLY A 606 20.01 -14.23 -9.76
N ASP A 607 18.72 -13.97 -9.92
CA ASP A 607 18.00 -14.24 -11.17
C ASP A 607 18.20 -13.12 -12.21
N THR A 608 19.46 -12.87 -12.58
CA THR A 608 19.87 -11.83 -13.54
C THR A 608 20.56 -12.45 -14.76
N GLU A 609 20.10 -12.09 -15.96
CA GLU A 609 20.84 -12.36 -17.19
C GLU A 609 21.93 -11.31 -17.40
N GLN A 610 23.06 -11.71 -18.00
CA GLN A 610 24.16 -10.81 -18.34
C GLN A 610 23.85 -10.08 -19.65
N LEU A 611 22.85 -9.19 -19.61
CA LEU A 611 22.39 -8.40 -20.75
C LEU A 611 22.61 -6.90 -20.49
N PRO A 612 22.72 -6.09 -21.56
CA PRO A 612 22.65 -4.63 -21.44
C PRO A 612 21.30 -4.18 -20.86
N THR A 613 21.29 -3.04 -20.19
CA THR A 613 20.04 -2.36 -19.81
C THR A 613 19.66 -1.28 -20.83
N SER A 614 18.47 -0.69 -20.67
CA SER A 614 17.95 0.36 -21.54
C SER A 614 17.89 1.71 -20.81
N ASP A 615 17.98 2.79 -21.57
CA ASP A 615 17.75 4.16 -21.09
C ASP A 615 16.25 4.51 -21.06
N ALA A 616 15.54 4.02 -20.04
CA ALA A 616 14.13 4.38 -19.81
C ALA A 616 13.97 5.69 -19.01
N TYR A 617 15.08 6.23 -18.51
CA TYR A 617 15.12 7.24 -17.45
C TYR A 617 15.25 8.67 -18.00
N ARG A 618 15.79 8.82 -19.21
CA ARG A 618 16.07 10.12 -19.86
C ARG A 618 14.94 11.13 -19.82
N GLU A 619 13.73 10.71 -20.14
CA GLU A 619 12.57 11.62 -20.23
C GLU A 619 12.29 12.33 -18.89
N MET A 620 12.42 11.62 -17.76
CA MET A 620 12.12 12.17 -16.44
C MET A 620 13.36 12.74 -15.76
N PHE A 621 14.51 12.07 -15.90
CA PHE A 621 15.71 12.38 -15.13
C PHE A 621 16.85 12.97 -15.97
N GLY A 622 16.66 13.20 -17.28
CA GLY A 622 17.71 13.66 -18.20
C GLY A 622 18.45 14.93 -17.75
N HIS A 623 17.77 15.79 -17.01
CA HIS A 623 18.30 17.03 -16.46
C HIS A 623 19.02 16.84 -15.11
N ARG A 624 19.08 15.64 -14.54
CA ARG A 624 19.70 15.36 -13.23
C ARG A 624 21.11 14.82 -13.36
N LEU A 625 21.95 15.10 -12.37
CA LEU A 625 23.34 14.68 -12.37
C LEU A 625 23.49 13.17 -12.20
N GLU A 626 22.66 12.55 -11.37
CA GLU A 626 22.61 11.09 -11.15
C GLU A 626 22.29 10.34 -12.45
N TYR A 627 21.43 10.90 -13.28
CA TYR A 627 21.17 10.36 -14.61
C TYR A 627 22.38 10.50 -15.54
N GLN A 628 23.10 11.62 -15.48
CA GLN A 628 24.29 11.82 -16.32
C GLN A 628 25.43 10.85 -15.92
N TYR A 629 25.54 10.51 -14.64
CA TYR A 629 26.42 9.46 -14.15
C TYR A 629 26.02 8.08 -14.67
N PHE A 630 24.73 7.76 -14.60
CA PHE A 630 24.17 6.55 -15.19
C PHE A 630 24.42 6.49 -16.70
N LEU A 631 24.22 7.60 -17.42
CA LEU A 631 24.43 7.68 -18.87
C LEU A 631 25.90 7.42 -19.24
N TYR A 632 26.84 7.92 -18.44
CA TYR A 632 28.27 7.61 -18.59
C TYR A 632 28.55 6.12 -18.42
N ALA A 633 27.97 5.49 -17.40
CA ALA A 633 28.11 4.06 -17.20
C ALA A 633 27.49 3.23 -18.34
N LEU A 634 26.26 3.58 -18.74
CA LEU A 634 25.49 2.89 -19.77
C LEU A 634 26.17 2.97 -21.15
N THR A 635 26.66 4.15 -21.48
CA THR A 635 27.31 4.43 -22.78
C THR A 635 28.81 4.16 -22.75
N GLN A 636 29.30 3.53 -21.67
CA GLN A 636 30.70 3.15 -21.52
C GLN A 636 31.64 4.34 -21.74
N GLY A 637 31.33 5.48 -21.14
CA GLY A 637 32.15 6.70 -21.20
C GLY A 637 31.99 7.55 -22.46
N GLU A 638 31.04 7.23 -23.35
CA GLU A 638 30.78 8.02 -24.57
C GLU A 638 29.95 9.29 -24.32
N GLN A 639 28.94 9.22 -23.44
CA GLN A 639 28.02 10.32 -23.16
C GLN A 639 27.81 10.47 -21.65
N GLY A 640 27.30 11.62 -21.22
CA GLY A 640 27.07 11.87 -19.80
C GLY A 640 28.29 12.41 -19.07
N VAL A 641 28.25 12.36 -17.74
CA VAL A 641 29.29 12.91 -16.87
C VAL A 641 29.96 11.77 -16.13
N ARG A 642 31.30 11.79 -16.07
CA ARG A 642 32.07 10.80 -15.31
C ARG A 642 31.63 10.82 -13.83
N PRO A 643 31.22 9.70 -13.23
CA PRO A 643 30.84 9.66 -11.83
C PRO A 643 32.03 9.98 -10.91
N PRO A 644 31.83 10.77 -9.83
CA PRO A 644 32.92 11.17 -8.92
C PRO A 644 33.27 10.09 -7.89
N VAL A 645 32.34 9.16 -7.62
CA VAL A 645 32.53 8.07 -6.67
C VAL A 645 32.94 6.80 -7.42
N LEU A 646 33.98 6.13 -6.94
CA LEU A 646 34.40 4.82 -7.48
C LEU A 646 33.66 3.68 -6.79
N ASN A 647 33.67 3.72 -5.46
CA ASN A 647 33.36 2.59 -4.59
C ASN A 647 32.06 2.84 -3.82
N CYS A 648 31.19 1.83 -3.76
CA CYS A 648 29.94 1.91 -3.00
C CYS A 648 29.73 0.65 -2.15
N VAL A 649 29.19 0.83 -0.95
CA VAL A 649 28.76 -0.25 -0.07
C VAL A 649 27.31 0.03 0.35
N TYR A 650 26.47 -0.99 0.22
CA TYR A 650 25.04 -0.99 0.53
C TYR A 650 24.81 -1.96 1.70
N PRO A 651 25.14 -1.57 2.95
CA PRO A 651 25.10 -2.46 4.10
C PRO A 651 23.73 -3.07 4.39
N LYS A 652 22.62 -2.39 4.07
CA LYS A 652 21.26 -2.93 4.29
C LYS A 652 20.75 -3.80 3.15
N SER A 653 21.31 -3.62 1.95
CA SER A 653 20.93 -4.35 0.74
C SER A 653 21.90 -5.50 0.42
N GLY A 654 23.05 -5.53 1.10
CA GLY A 654 24.03 -6.59 1.03
C GLY A 654 24.84 -6.61 -0.26
N TYR A 655 25.37 -5.46 -0.69
CA TYR A 655 26.27 -5.33 -1.84
C TYR A 655 27.48 -4.44 -1.49
N ALA A 656 28.66 -4.78 -1.98
CA ALA A 656 29.77 -3.85 -2.15
C ALA A 656 30.27 -3.91 -3.59
N ILE A 657 30.59 -2.74 -4.14
CA ILE A 657 30.96 -2.58 -5.55
C ILE A 657 32.18 -1.68 -5.59
N PHE A 658 33.31 -2.22 -6.01
CA PHE A 658 34.59 -1.52 -6.09
C PHE A 658 35.10 -1.47 -7.52
N ARG A 659 35.81 -0.38 -7.85
CA ARG A 659 36.46 -0.18 -9.15
C ARG A 659 37.70 0.66 -8.98
N ASP A 660 38.59 0.59 -9.96
CA ASP A 660 39.82 1.39 -9.95
C ASP A 660 39.63 2.79 -10.55
N HIS A 661 38.74 2.96 -11.53
CA HIS A 661 38.41 4.25 -12.15
C HIS A 661 37.16 4.17 -13.04
N TRP A 662 36.76 5.32 -13.57
CA TRP A 662 35.80 5.48 -14.67
C TRP A 662 36.56 5.94 -15.93
N PRO A 663 36.92 5.03 -16.86
CA PRO A 663 37.73 5.38 -18.03
C PRO A 663 36.92 6.07 -19.13
N ILE A 664 37.60 6.64 -20.12
CA ILE A 664 36.98 7.09 -21.37
C ILE A 664 36.59 5.91 -22.28
N LYS A 665 35.77 6.17 -23.30
CA LYS A 665 35.19 5.16 -24.22
C LYS A 665 36.16 4.10 -24.72
N GLU A 666 37.35 4.51 -25.15
CA GLU A 666 38.36 3.63 -25.75
C GLU A 666 38.92 2.58 -24.76
N HIS A 667 38.77 2.85 -23.46
CA HIS A 667 39.36 2.05 -22.38
C HIS A 667 38.34 1.58 -21.35
N TYR A 668 37.07 1.94 -21.51
CA TYR A 668 36.04 1.72 -20.51
C TYR A 668 35.94 0.24 -20.09
N GLN A 669 35.91 -0.67 -21.08
CA GLN A 669 35.83 -2.11 -20.85
C GLN A 669 37.07 -2.71 -20.16
N LYS A 670 38.19 -1.99 -20.04
CA LYS A 670 39.41 -2.51 -19.40
C LYS A 670 39.46 -2.26 -17.88
N ALA A 671 38.51 -1.49 -17.33
CA ALA A 671 38.46 -1.16 -15.90
C ALA A 671 38.36 -2.42 -15.00
N PHE A 672 38.90 -2.32 -13.79
CA PHE A 672 38.65 -3.30 -12.74
C PHE A 672 37.28 -3.04 -12.12
N HIS A 673 36.51 -4.11 -11.93
CA HIS A 673 35.20 -4.07 -11.27
C HIS A 673 35.03 -5.32 -10.42
N LEU A 674 34.81 -5.10 -9.12
CA LEU A 674 34.66 -6.13 -8.11
C LEU A 674 33.29 -5.95 -7.45
N ILE A 675 32.53 -7.03 -7.36
CA ILE A 675 31.25 -7.04 -6.64
C ILE A 675 31.31 -8.11 -5.57
N ALA A 676 30.98 -7.75 -4.33
CA ALA A 676 30.77 -8.67 -3.23
C ALA A 676 29.29 -8.67 -2.83
N LYS A 677 28.69 -9.87 -2.76
CA LYS A 677 27.33 -10.10 -2.23
C LYS A 677 27.43 -10.51 -0.77
N VAL A 678 26.74 -9.79 0.10
CA VAL A 678 26.81 -10.03 1.55
C VAL A 678 25.73 -11.00 1.99
N GLY A 679 24.46 -10.63 1.82
CA GLY A 679 23.32 -11.40 2.30
C GLY A 679 22.07 -11.19 1.47
N CYS A 680 20.88 -11.42 2.02
CA CYS A 680 19.62 -11.31 1.29
C CYS A 680 18.59 -10.43 2.00
N SER A 681 17.72 -9.77 1.23
CA SER A 681 16.64 -8.90 1.75
C SER A 681 15.25 -9.51 1.61
N SER A 682 15.09 -10.54 0.76
CA SER A 682 13.84 -11.26 0.58
C SER A 682 14.07 -12.67 0.03
N ARG A 683 13.01 -13.49 -0.01
CA ARG A 683 13.04 -14.87 -0.56
C ARG A 683 12.99 -14.94 -2.08
N TYR A 684 12.55 -13.86 -2.73
CA TYR A 684 12.36 -13.82 -4.17
C TYR A 684 13.72 -13.65 -4.85
N HIS A 685 13.93 -14.40 -5.92
CA HIS A 685 15.16 -14.41 -6.74
C HIS A 685 16.48 -14.63 -5.97
N HIS A 686 16.36 -15.01 -4.69
CA HIS A 686 17.44 -15.34 -3.78
C HIS A 686 18.12 -16.65 -4.19
N GLN A 687 19.45 -16.69 -4.05
CA GLN A 687 20.32 -17.85 -4.21
C GLN A 687 21.19 -17.98 -2.95
N GLN A 688 21.83 -19.11 -2.70
CA GLN A 688 22.68 -19.31 -1.51
C GLN A 688 24.09 -18.70 -1.72
N ASP A 689 24.12 -17.43 -2.11
CA ASP A 689 25.28 -16.69 -2.59
C ASP A 689 25.85 -15.70 -1.56
N GLU A 690 25.49 -15.84 -0.28
CA GLU A 690 26.02 -14.99 0.78
C GLU A 690 27.53 -15.18 0.91
N SER A 691 28.28 -14.07 0.86
CA SER A 691 29.75 -13.92 0.66
C SER A 691 30.29 -14.07 -0.77
N HIS A 692 29.45 -14.22 -1.79
CA HIS A 692 29.91 -14.34 -3.18
C HIS A 692 30.75 -13.12 -3.59
N VAL A 693 31.78 -13.37 -4.42
CA VAL A 693 32.60 -12.33 -5.05
C VAL A 693 32.72 -12.59 -6.55
N SER A 694 32.46 -11.58 -7.38
CA SER A 694 32.68 -11.61 -8.83
C SER A 694 33.65 -10.51 -9.25
N LEU A 695 34.56 -10.81 -10.18
CA LEU A 695 35.65 -9.92 -10.59
C LEU A 695 35.77 -9.89 -12.11
N TYR A 696 35.70 -8.67 -12.66
CA TYR A 696 35.93 -8.35 -14.06
C TYR A 696 37.10 -7.37 -14.17
N ALA A 697 38.04 -7.61 -15.07
CA ALA A 697 39.18 -6.72 -15.26
C ALA A 697 39.85 -6.95 -16.62
N GLY A 698 40.39 -5.88 -17.23
CA GLY A 698 41.15 -5.98 -18.47
C GLY A 698 40.34 -6.44 -19.69
N GLY A 699 39.02 -6.23 -19.68
CA GLY A 699 38.12 -6.65 -20.77
C GLY A 699 37.49 -8.03 -20.58
N GLU A 700 37.73 -8.71 -19.46
CA GLU A 700 37.37 -10.12 -19.28
C GLU A 700 36.95 -10.49 -17.85
N ASP A 701 36.16 -11.56 -17.75
CA ASP A 701 35.75 -12.16 -16.48
C ASP A 701 36.88 -13.00 -15.87
N TRP A 702 37.07 -12.90 -14.54
CA TRP A 702 38.04 -13.68 -13.77
C TRP A 702 37.36 -14.52 -12.69
N LEU A 703 36.53 -13.91 -11.85
CA LEU A 703 35.68 -14.63 -10.89
C LEU A 703 34.22 -14.44 -11.28
N ILE A 704 33.51 -15.53 -11.49
CA ILE A 704 32.13 -15.52 -12.01
C ILE A 704 31.12 -16.10 -11.03
N ASP A 705 29.87 -15.65 -11.15
CA ASP A 705 28.70 -16.35 -10.62
C ASP A 705 28.15 -17.36 -11.64
N SER A 706 27.26 -18.24 -11.19
CA SER A 706 26.58 -19.21 -12.04
C SER A 706 25.35 -18.66 -12.76
N GLY A 707 24.69 -17.62 -12.23
CA GLY A 707 23.55 -16.94 -12.86
C GLY A 707 22.20 -17.65 -12.70
N LEU A 708 21.25 -17.33 -13.58
CA LEU A 708 19.84 -17.76 -13.50
C LEU A 708 19.57 -19.16 -14.07
N TYR A 709 19.98 -19.38 -15.34
CA TYR A 709 19.54 -20.44 -16.24
C TYR A 709 18.03 -20.48 -16.51
N ASN A 710 17.23 -21.12 -15.66
CA ASN A 710 15.77 -21.25 -15.87
C ASN A 710 15.02 -21.21 -14.53
N TYR A 711 13.70 -21.31 -14.56
CA TYR A 711 12.85 -21.30 -13.36
C TYR A 711 12.34 -22.70 -12.94
N ILE A 712 12.89 -23.77 -13.52
CA ILE A 712 12.48 -25.15 -13.23
C ILE A 712 13.29 -25.65 -12.02
N ASN A 713 12.75 -25.47 -10.82
CA ASN A 713 13.46 -25.77 -9.56
C ASN A 713 13.93 -27.22 -9.40
N ASN A 714 13.37 -28.16 -10.17
CA ASN A 714 13.80 -29.57 -10.14
C ASN A 714 14.98 -29.88 -11.06
N ASP A 715 15.31 -28.99 -12.00
CA ASP A 715 16.43 -29.11 -12.91
C ASP A 715 17.77 -29.14 -12.13
N PRO A 716 18.67 -30.11 -12.38
CA PRO A 716 19.96 -30.23 -11.71
C PRO A 716 20.87 -29.00 -11.84
N VAL A 717 20.86 -28.33 -13.00
CA VAL A 717 21.61 -27.10 -13.24
C VAL A 717 21.02 -25.97 -12.42
N ARG A 718 19.69 -25.81 -12.42
CA ARG A 718 19.03 -24.78 -11.60
C ARG A 718 19.26 -25.01 -10.10
N LYS A 719 19.21 -26.26 -9.64
CA LYS A 719 19.53 -26.62 -8.25
C LYS A 719 20.97 -26.25 -7.87
N TYR A 720 21.92 -26.53 -8.77
CA TYR A 720 23.31 -26.13 -8.60
C TYR A 720 23.45 -24.61 -8.52
N MET A 721 22.84 -23.87 -9.45
CA MET A 721 22.92 -22.39 -9.51
C MET A 721 22.27 -21.68 -8.33
N ARG A 722 21.22 -22.25 -7.74
CA ARG A 722 20.60 -21.70 -6.52
C ARG A 722 21.35 -22.06 -5.24
N GLY A 723 22.22 -23.07 -5.27
CA GLY A 723 22.90 -23.62 -4.10
C GLY A 723 24.32 -23.08 -3.94
N ARG A 724 24.88 -23.22 -2.73
CA ARG A 724 26.24 -22.73 -2.41
C ARG A 724 27.34 -23.22 -3.37
N HIS A 725 27.13 -24.34 -4.07
CA HIS A 725 28.09 -24.92 -5.00
C HIS A 725 28.25 -24.10 -6.29
N GLY A 726 27.29 -23.22 -6.62
CA GLY A 726 27.33 -22.33 -7.80
C GLY A 726 28.06 -21.00 -7.56
N HIS A 727 28.60 -20.77 -6.37
CA HIS A 727 29.07 -19.44 -5.95
C HIS A 727 30.49 -19.50 -5.35
N ASN A 728 31.16 -18.35 -5.32
CA ASN A 728 32.50 -18.18 -4.74
C ASN A 728 32.45 -18.06 -3.21
N VAL A 729 31.89 -19.08 -2.55
CA VAL A 729 31.61 -19.13 -1.11
C VAL A 729 32.19 -20.40 -0.48
N PRO A 730 32.52 -20.43 0.81
CA PRO A 730 32.99 -21.65 1.46
C PRO A 730 31.93 -22.76 1.49
N LEU A 731 32.34 -24.01 1.23
CA LEU A 731 31.57 -25.22 1.54
C LEU A 731 32.13 -25.84 2.82
N ILE A 732 31.25 -26.18 3.76
CA ILE A 732 31.65 -26.61 5.09
C ILE A 732 30.89 -27.88 5.43
N SER A 733 31.61 -28.97 5.66
CA SER A 733 31.03 -30.24 6.08
C SER A 733 30.33 -30.12 7.44
N HIS A 734 29.30 -30.93 7.67
CA HIS A 734 28.53 -30.94 8.93
C HIS A 734 27.98 -29.55 9.34
N ALA A 735 27.68 -28.69 8.36
CA ALA A 735 27.01 -27.42 8.55
C ALA A 735 25.81 -27.33 7.59
N ASN A 736 24.66 -26.88 8.09
CA ASN A 736 23.41 -26.88 7.33
C ASN A 736 22.89 -25.46 7.10
N TYR A 737 22.44 -25.21 5.87
CA TYR A 737 21.74 -23.98 5.53
C TYR A 737 20.32 -24.02 6.14
N HIS A 738 20.03 -23.09 7.05
CA HIS A 738 18.85 -23.17 7.92
C HIS A 738 17.53 -23.18 7.13
N LYS A 739 16.53 -24.01 7.45
CA LYS A 739 15.28 -24.11 6.68
C LYS A 739 14.36 -22.89 6.83
N ASN A 740 14.32 -22.27 8.00
CA ASN A 740 13.55 -21.04 8.23
C ASN A 740 14.21 -19.86 7.49
N PHE A 741 13.45 -19.19 6.62
CA PHE A 741 13.93 -18.05 5.86
C PHE A 741 14.11 -16.79 6.72
N ASP A 742 13.31 -16.61 7.76
CA ASP A 742 13.42 -15.44 8.66
C ASP A 742 14.74 -15.41 9.42
N HIS A 743 15.30 -16.60 9.70
CA HIS A 743 16.66 -16.71 10.20
C HIS A 743 17.68 -16.18 9.18
N ARG A 744 17.55 -16.56 7.90
CA ARG A 744 18.48 -16.17 6.83
C ARG A 744 18.51 -14.66 6.62
N LEU A 745 17.35 -14.00 6.72
CA LEU A 745 17.23 -12.54 6.65
C LEU A 745 18.04 -11.83 7.75
N LYS A 746 18.29 -12.49 8.88
CA LYS A 746 18.98 -11.94 10.05
C LYS A 746 20.40 -12.51 10.24
N ALA A 747 20.79 -13.48 9.43
CA ALA A 747 22.03 -14.25 9.61
C ALA A 747 23.20 -13.67 8.80
N TRP A 748 23.18 -12.37 8.53
CA TRP A 748 24.25 -11.66 7.87
C TRP A 748 24.31 -10.21 8.34
N GLU A 749 25.50 -9.65 8.43
CA GLU A 749 25.73 -8.24 8.77
C GLU A 749 27.00 -7.71 8.11
N VAL A 750 27.00 -6.42 7.78
CA VAL A 750 28.22 -5.69 7.44
C VAL A 750 28.80 -5.13 8.73
N LEU A 751 30.02 -5.56 9.08
CA LEU A 751 30.70 -5.17 10.31
C LEU A 751 31.44 -3.84 10.18
N ASP A 752 32.11 -3.64 9.05
CA ASP A 752 32.94 -2.47 8.77
C ASP A 752 33.16 -2.36 7.26
N TYR A 753 33.41 -1.15 6.75
CA TYR A 753 33.74 -0.94 5.35
C TYR A 753 34.44 0.40 5.11
N SER A 754 35.16 0.49 4.00
CA SER A 754 35.71 1.74 3.47
C SER A 754 35.39 1.84 1.98
N ILE A 755 35.05 3.06 1.56
CA ILE A 755 34.87 3.43 0.15
C ILE A 755 36.07 4.25 -0.37
N ASP A 756 37.21 4.22 0.32
CA ASP A 756 38.43 4.90 -0.11
C ASP A 756 38.74 4.60 -1.60
N PRO A 757 39.10 5.59 -2.42
CA PRO A 757 39.36 5.35 -3.84
C PRO A 757 40.52 4.38 -4.13
N SER A 758 41.52 4.31 -3.24
CA SER A 758 42.74 3.53 -3.45
C SER A 758 42.67 2.13 -2.84
N LYS A 759 42.09 2.02 -1.65
CA LYS A 759 41.97 0.77 -0.89
C LYS A 759 40.59 0.59 -0.24
N PRO A 760 39.51 0.46 -1.03
CA PRO A 760 38.20 0.14 -0.46
C PRO A 760 38.20 -1.27 0.14
N PHE A 761 37.37 -1.47 1.16
CA PHE A 761 37.17 -2.79 1.77
C PHE A 761 35.76 -2.99 2.30
N LEU A 762 35.39 -4.25 2.50
CA LEU A 762 34.16 -4.69 3.17
C LEU A 762 34.49 -5.83 4.14
N CYS A 763 34.05 -5.71 5.39
CA CYS A 763 34.00 -6.79 6.37
C CYS A 763 32.55 -7.23 6.59
N MET A 764 32.30 -8.52 6.41
CA MET A 764 30.99 -9.12 6.65
C MET A 764 31.07 -10.28 7.63
N LYS A 765 29.97 -10.54 8.31
CA LYS A 765 29.76 -11.73 9.12
C LYS A 765 28.49 -12.44 8.68
N LEU A 766 28.56 -13.77 8.63
CA LEU A 766 27.50 -14.66 8.19
C LEU A 766 27.33 -15.80 9.21
N ASP A 767 26.09 -15.99 9.65
CA ASP A 767 25.65 -17.09 10.50
C ASP A 767 24.65 -17.99 9.73
N VAL A 768 24.66 -17.95 8.39
CA VAL A 768 23.68 -18.62 7.52
C VAL A 768 23.77 -20.15 7.56
N LEU A 769 24.94 -20.69 7.93
CA LEU A 769 25.20 -22.12 8.09
C LEU A 769 25.28 -22.45 9.57
N VAL A 770 24.30 -23.17 10.11
CA VAL A 770 24.34 -23.55 11.54
C VAL A 770 25.19 -24.82 11.69
N PRO A 771 26.12 -24.89 12.69
CA PRO A 771 26.42 -23.93 13.76
C PRO A 771 27.68 -23.06 13.52
N VAL A 772 27.96 -22.71 12.28
CA VAL A 772 29.17 -22.02 11.84
C VAL A 772 28.98 -20.50 11.76
N ALA A 773 29.93 -19.76 12.33
CA ALA A 773 30.11 -18.34 12.08
C ALA A 773 31.23 -18.13 11.06
N HIS A 774 30.93 -17.35 10.00
CA HIS A 774 31.84 -17.03 8.92
C HIS A 774 32.01 -15.51 8.81
N GLU A 775 33.21 -15.01 9.06
CA GLU A 775 33.60 -13.63 8.76
C GLU A 775 34.43 -13.60 7.47
N ARG A 776 34.14 -12.65 6.58
CA ARG A 776 34.93 -12.41 5.37
C ARG A 776 35.28 -10.93 5.25
N ARG A 777 36.56 -10.63 5.01
CA ARG A 777 37.03 -9.30 4.59
C ARG A 777 37.42 -9.37 3.12
N VAL A 778 36.86 -8.48 2.29
CA VAL A 778 37.24 -8.28 0.88
C VAL A 778 37.85 -6.90 0.77
N GLU A 779 39.11 -6.82 0.37
CA GLU A 779 39.84 -5.57 0.18
C GLU A 779 40.41 -5.51 -1.25
N PHE A 780 40.37 -4.34 -1.87
CA PHE A 780 40.91 -4.13 -3.21
C PHE A 780 41.95 -3.02 -3.21
N ASP A 781 43.20 -3.33 -3.54
CA ASP A 781 44.24 -2.34 -3.81
C ASP A 781 44.19 -1.94 -5.28
N ALA A 782 43.62 -0.78 -5.56
CA ALA A 782 43.44 -0.28 -6.93
C ALA A 782 44.75 0.08 -7.63
N LYS A 783 45.81 0.38 -6.85
CA LYS A 783 47.13 0.76 -7.39
C LYS A 783 47.91 -0.49 -7.79
N ASP A 784 48.03 -1.43 -6.86
CA ASP A 784 48.83 -2.64 -7.06
C ASP A 784 48.05 -3.76 -7.77
N LYS A 785 46.75 -3.53 -8.04
CA LYS A 785 45.81 -4.49 -8.66
C LYS A 785 45.77 -5.81 -7.89
N ILE A 786 45.62 -5.71 -6.57
CA ILE A 786 45.55 -6.84 -5.67
C ILE A 786 44.16 -6.89 -5.03
N VAL A 787 43.53 -8.05 -5.02
CA VAL A 787 42.35 -8.32 -4.20
C VAL A 787 42.73 -9.30 -3.09
N GLU A 788 42.48 -8.93 -1.84
CA GLU A 788 42.71 -9.79 -0.68
C GLU A 788 41.37 -10.20 -0.07
N ILE A 789 41.15 -11.51 0.06
CA ILE A 789 39.97 -12.08 0.69
C ILE A 789 40.41 -12.87 1.93
N LYS A 790 40.14 -12.32 3.10
CA LYS A 790 40.40 -12.98 4.39
C LYS A 790 39.14 -13.68 4.87
N ASP A 791 39.20 -15.00 4.98
CA ASP A 791 38.13 -15.84 5.51
C ASP A 791 38.49 -16.30 6.92
N LYS A 792 37.57 -16.07 7.86
CA LYS A 792 37.63 -16.60 9.23
C LYS A 792 36.37 -17.41 9.51
N ILE A 793 36.53 -18.70 9.75
CA ILE A 793 35.45 -19.67 9.96
C ILE A 793 35.65 -20.30 11.33
N SER A 794 34.60 -20.28 12.14
CA SER A 794 34.59 -20.86 13.49
C SER A 794 33.26 -21.57 13.76
N SER A 795 33.27 -22.54 14.67
CA SER A 795 32.06 -23.26 15.09
C SER A 795 32.00 -23.36 16.61
N GLY A 796 30.81 -23.16 17.17
CA GLY A 796 30.59 -23.19 18.62
C GLY A 796 30.46 -24.59 19.23
N ASP A 797 30.42 -25.64 18.41
CA ASP A 797 30.17 -27.03 18.84
C ASP A 797 31.42 -27.89 19.00
N GLY A 798 32.60 -27.37 18.68
CA GLY A 798 33.89 -28.08 18.84
C GLY A 798 34.16 -29.16 17.78
N GLU A 799 33.28 -29.35 16.79
CA GLU A 799 33.44 -30.38 15.76
C GLU A 799 34.45 -29.98 14.68
N TYR A 800 35.26 -30.95 14.24
CA TYR A 800 36.23 -30.79 13.16
C TYR A 800 35.56 -30.94 11.81
N ARG A 801 35.86 -30.03 10.87
CA ARG A 801 35.18 -29.96 9.58
C ARG A 801 36.16 -29.87 8.42
N ASP A 802 35.81 -30.51 7.33
CA ASP A 802 36.35 -30.20 6.01
C ASP A 802 35.75 -28.88 5.52
N ILE A 803 36.63 -27.95 5.13
CA ILE A 803 36.30 -26.64 4.59
C ILE A 803 36.89 -26.55 3.19
N THR A 804 36.07 -26.17 2.22
CA THR A 804 36.50 -25.99 0.83
C THR A 804 36.21 -24.56 0.40
N LEU A 805 37.25 -23.80 0.07
CA LEU A 805 37.10 -22.55 -0.69
C LEU A 805 37.03 -22.91 -2.18
N GLN A 806 36.11 -22.27 -2.89
CA GLN A 806 35.84 -22.52 -4.30
C GLN A 806 35.85 -21.20 -5.07
N TRP A 807 36.61 -21.17 -6.17
CA TRP A 807 36.78 -20.00 -7.02
C TRP A 807 36.47 -20.38 -8.47
N HIS A 808 35.43 -19.79 -9.03
CA HIS A 808 34.88 -20.11 -10.34
C HIS A 808 35.46 -19.18 -11.40
N PHE A 809 36.06 -19.76 -12.43
CA PHE A 809 36.69 -19.09 -13.56
C PHE A 809 35.97 -19.47 -14.86
N PRO A 810 35.87 -18.56 -15.84
CA PRO A 810 35.32 -18.90 -17.15
C PRO A 810 36.16 -19.96 -17.87
N LYS A 811 35.54 -20.68 -18.82
CA LYS A 811 36.19 -21.78 -19.58
C LYS A 811 37.39 -21.35 -20.44
N ASP A 812 37.53 -20.05 -20.70
CA ASP A 812 38.57 -19.51 -21.56
C ASP A 812 39.91 -19.29 -20.82
N LYS A 813 39.91 -19.36 -19.49
CA LYS A 813 41.10 -19.29 -18.64
C LYS A 813 41.85 -20.62 -18.58
N LYS A 814 43.16 -20.58 -18.38
CA LYS A 814 43.98 -21.77 -18.08
C LYS A 814 44.48 -21.66 -16.64
N ILE A 815 44.14 -22.64 -15.81
CA ILE A 815 44.59 -22.72 -14.42
C ILE A 815 45.73 -23.73 -14.33
N THR A 816 46.88 -23.29 -13.84
CA THR A 816 48.05 -24.14 -13.53
C THR A 816 48.34 -24.07 -12.04
N ILE A 817 48.64 -25.22 -11.44
CA ILE A 817 48.98 -25.35 -10.03
C ILE A 817 50.40 -25.90 -9.98
N GLU A 818 51.32 -25.12 -9.42
CA GLU A 818 52.72 -25.49 -9.21
C GLU A 818 53.03 -25.25 -7.73
N ASP A 819 53.32 -26.32 -6.99
CA ASP A 819 53.42 -26.32 -5.52
C ASP A 819 52.17 -25.69 -4.84
N GLU A 820 52.35 -24.61 -4.09
CA GLU A 820 51.28 -23.86 -3.40
C GLU A 820 50.85 -22.59 -4.15
N GLN A 821 51.39 -22.35 -5.36
CA GLN A 821 51.00 -21.21 -6.19
C GLN A 821 50.08 -21.63 -7.33
N VAL A 822 49.02 -20.83 -7.52
CA VAL A 822 48.09 -21.02 -8.63
C VAL A 822 48.22 -19.85 -9.59
N THR A 823 48.49 -20.15 -10.85
CA THR A 823 48.54 -19.15 -11.93
C THR A 823 47.35 -19.37 -12.85
N VAL A 824 46.59 -18.30 -13.10
CA VAL A 824 45.48 -18.29 -14.04
C VAL A 824 45.86 -17.39 -15.22
N THR A 825 45.98 -17.99 -16.40
CA THR A 825 46.37 -17.30 -17.62
C THR A 825 45.15 -17.09 -18.51
N SER A 826 44.99 -15.88 -19.04
CA SER A 826 44.03 -15.59 -20.10
C SER A 826 44.63 -15.77 -21.49
N ARG A 827 43.78 -16.01 -22.49
CA ARG A 827 44.13 -15.91 -23.92
C ARG A 827 44.68 -14.54 -24.30
N SER A 828 44.33 -13.51 -23.53
CA SER A 828 44.81 -12.15 -23.71
C SER A 828 46.28 -11.96 -23.28
N GLY A 829 46.89 -12.92 -22.59
CA GLY A 829 48.23 -12.80 -22.01
C GLY A 829 48.23 -12.19 -20.59
N ASN A 830 47.08 -11.76 -20.08
CA ASN A 830 46.95 -11.34 -18.69
C ASN A 830 47.11 -12.54 -17.74
N LEU A 831 47.70 -12.28 -16.57
CA LEU A 831 47.94 -13.28 -15.54
C LEU A 831 47.27 -12.87 -14.21
N LEU A 832 46.82 -13.89 -13.49
CA LEU A 832 46.38 -13.79 -12.11
C LEU A 832 47.14 -14.83 -11.30
N HIS A 833 47.91 -14.35 -10.31
CA HIS A 833 48.57 -15.18 -9.33
C HIS A 833 47.70 -15.26 -8.07
N ILE A 834 47.46 -16.47 -7.61
CA ILE A 834 46.70 -16.75 -6.38
C ILE A 834 47.63 -17.41 -5.39
N SER A 835 47.71 -16.81 -4.20
CA SER A 835 48.49 -17.30 -3.07
C SER A 835 47.65 -17.31 -1.80
N PHE A 836 48.06 -18.11 -0.83
CA PHE A 836 47.36 -18.31 0.43
C PHE A 836 48.29 -17.98 1.60
N GLU A 837 47.84 -17.11 2.50
CA GLU A 837 48.56 -16.77 3.73
C GLU A 837 47.78 -17.27 4.95
N GLY A 838 48.50 -17.72 5.99
CA GLY A 838 47.91 -18.30 7.20
C GLY A 838 47.94 -19.84 7.18
N LYS A 839 46.76 -20.48 7.26
CA LYS A 839 46.67 -21.95 7.20
C LYS A 839 46.99 -22.46 5.79
N VAL A 840 47.84 -23.48 5.70
CA VAL A 840 48.23 -24.13 4.44
C VAL A 840 47.11 -25.08 3.95
N PRO A 841 46.70 -25.01 2.66
CA PRO A 841 45.75 -25.95 2.09
C PRO A 841 46.25 -27.40 2.08
N ASP A 842 45.39 -28.37 2.37
CA ASP A 842 45.73 -29.79 2.28
C ASP A 842 45.71 -30.30 0.82
N SER A 843 44.95 -29.64 -0.06
CA SER A 843 45.00 -29.91 -1.49
C SER A 843 44.45 -28.75 -2.33
N LEU A 844 45.07 -28.58 -3.51
CA LEU A 844 44.61 -27.70 -4.58
C LEU A 844 44.24 -28.56 -5.79
N SER A 845 43.08 -28.30 -6.40
CA SER A 845 42.62 -29.06 -7.58
C SER A 845 41.67 -28.24 -8.45
N VAL A 846 41.59 -28.57 -9.74
CA VAL A 846 40.65 -27.94 -10.68
C VAL A 846 39.58 -28.95 -11.09
N VAL A 847 38.31 -28.56 -10.97
CA VAL A 847 37.17 -29.33 -11.51
C VAL A 847 36.46 -28.52 -12.59
N LYS A 848 35.79 -29.19 -13.54
CA LYS A 848 35.25 -28.53 -14.74
C LYS A 848 33.87 -29.07 -15.10
N GLY A 849 33.02 -28.18 -15.60
CA GLY A 849 31.79 -28.52 -16.30
C GLY A 849 30.81 -29.38 -15.49
N ARG A 850 30.19 -30.33 -16.19
CA ARG A 850 29.18 -31.25 -15.68
C ARG A 850 29.54 -32.68 -16.09
N LYS A 851 29.28 -33.64 -15.22
CA LYS A 851 29.34 -35.08 -15.54
C LYS A 851 28.01 -35.71 -15.14
N GLU A 852 27.27 -36.23 -16.13
CA GLU A 852 25.90 -36.76 -15.94
C GLU A 852 25.03 -35.73 -15.19
N GLU A 853 24.35 -36.12 -14.10
CA GLU A 853 23.52 -35.19 -13.31
C GLU A 853 24.31 -34.31 -12.34
N ARG A 854 25.60 -34.56 -12.16
CA ARG A 854 26.44 -33.79 -11.24
C ARG A 854 27.06 -32.59 -11.94
N VAL A 855 26.67 -31.39 -11.52
CA VAL A 855 27.24 -30.12 -11.98
C VAL A 855 28.40 -29.74 -11.05
N PHE A 856 29.58 -29.45 -11.61
CA PHE A 856 30.75 -28.99 -10.86
C PHE A 856 31.00 -27.49 -11.04
N SER A 857 30.85 -26.99 -12.27
CA SER A 857 31.07 -25.58 -12.60
C SER A 857 30.40 -25.23 -13.92
N CYS A 858 29.44 -24.31 -13.88
CA CYS A 858 28.82 -23.74 -15.08
C CYS A 858 28.33 -22.32 -14.86
N ILE A 859 28.08 -21.61 -15.95
CA ILE A 859 27.50 -20.25 -15.96
C ILE A 859 26.37 -20.16 -16.99
N SER A 860 25.36 -19.36 -16.67
CA SER A 860 24.28 -18.96 -17.56
C SER A 860 24.34 -17.45 -17.81
N TYR A 861 24.85 -17.04 -18.96
CA TYR A 861 24.79 -15.63 -19.39
C TYR A 861 23.38 -15.20 -19.80
N LYS A 862 22.56 -16.14 -20.30
CA LYS A 862 21.20 -15.90 -20.81
C LYS A 862 20.26 -17.02 -20.36
N ALA A 863 18.99 -16.70 -20.23
CA ALA A 863 17.97 -17.66 -19.85
C ALA A 863 17.94 -18.86 -20.80
N ASN A 864 17.80 -20.04 -20.23
CA ASN A 864 17.77 -21.34 -20.88
C ASN A 864 19.07 -21.71 -21.65
N GLN A 865 20.18 -21.01 -21.40
CA GLN A 865 21.49 -21.33 -21.96
C GLN A 865 22.49 -21.59 -20.83
N VAL A 866 23.30 -22.63 -20.97
CA VAL A 866 24.34 -22.95 -19.99
C VAL A 866 25.66 -23.21 -20.69
N GLU A 867 26.74 -22.68 -20.12
CA GLU A 867 28.10 -22.94 -20.56
C GLU A 867 28.91 -23.60 -19.45
N PRO A 868 29.73 -24.62 -19.76
CA PRO A 868 30.65 -25.17 -18.77
C PRO A 868 31.68 -24.11 -18.37
N SER A 869 32.07 -24.10 -17.11
CA SER A 869 33.16 -23.30 -16.57
C SER A 869 34.10 -24.19 -15.76
N GLN A 870 35.01 -23.61 -14.97
CA GLN A 870 35.99 -24.35 -14.19
C GLN A 870 36.16 -23.73 -12.80
N MET A 871 36.47 -24.56 -11.81
CA MET A 871 36.54 -24.16 -10.41
C MET A 871 37.85 -24.61 -9.79
N LEU A 872 38.60 -23.67 -9.21
CA LEU A 872 39.71 -23.97 -8.31
C LEU A 872 39.14 -24.36 -6.95
N ARG A 873 39.51 -25.55 -6.47
CA ARG A 873 39.10 -26.11 -5.19
C ARG A 873 40.28 -26.11 -4.23
N VAL A 874 40.13 -25.38 -3.13
CA VAL A 874 41.13 -25.24 -2.06
C VAL A 874 40.57 -25.94 -0.81
N VAL A 875 41.14 -27.09 -0.46
CA VAL A 875 40.58 -27.95 0.60
C VAL A 875 41.42 -27.87 1.86
N PHE A 876 40.75 -27.65 2.99
CA PHE A 876 41.29 -27.78 4.33
C PHE A 876 40.57 -28.92 5.04
N LYS A 877 41.28 -29.99 5.36
CA LYS A 877 40.69 -31.18 5.99
C LYS A 877 40.75 -31.09 7.50
N SER A 878 39.68 -31.57 8.15
CA SER A 878 39.61 -31.74 9.60
C SER A 878 40.16 -30.52 10.36
N ARG A 879 39.49 -29.37 10.23
CA ARG A 879 39.84 -28.12 10.92
C ARG A 879 38.78 -27.79 11.98
N ALA A 880 39.21 -27.40 13.17
CA ALA A 880 38.33 -26.84 14.21
C ALA A 880 37.89 -25.39 13.88
N GLY A 881 38.66 -24.71 13.03
CA GLY A 881 38.40 -23.38 12.48
C GLY A 881 39.41 -23.06 11.40
N LEU A 882 39.12 -22.05 10.58
CA LEU A 882 40.00 -21.61 9.49
C LEU A 882 40.21 -20.10 9.58
N GLU A 883 41.46 -19.66 9.48
CA GLU A 883 41.81 -18.28 9.19
C GLU A 883 42.83 -18.31 8.06
N VAL A 884 42.43 -17.77 6.90
CA VAL A 884 43.26 -17.78 5.69
C VAL A 884 42.97 -16.53 4.87
N THR A 885 44.03 -15.95 4.30
CA THR A 885 43.92 -14.87 3.32
C THR A 885 44.22 -15.46 1.94
N THR A 886 43.26 -15.34 1.01
CA THR A 886 43.47 -15.61 -0.41
C THR A 886 43.81 -14.30 -1.10
N LYS A 887 45.01 -14.22 -1.68
CA LYS A 887 45.50 -13.03 -2.38
C LYS A 887 45.47 -13.26 -3.89
N PHE A 888 44.77 -12.39 -4.60
CA PHE A 888 44.63 -12.37 -6.05
C PHE A 888 45.45 -11.20 -6.60
N ALA A 889 46.66 -11.47 -7.10
CA ALA A 889 47.55 -10.46 -7.67
C ALA A 889 47.51 -10.51 -9.20
N PHE A 890 47.11 -9.41 -9.82
CA PHE A 890 46.96 -9.33 -11.28
C PHE A 890 48.19 -8.72 -11.94
N GLU A 891 48.72 -9.40 -12.96
CA GLU A 891 49.69 -8.86 -13.89
C GLU A 891 49.00 -8.68 -15.24
N MET A 892 48.57 -7.44 -15.48
CA MET A 892 47.86 -7.07 -16.69
C MET A 892 48.84 -6.51 -17.71
N SER A 893 48.81 -7.01 -18.94
CA SER A 893 49.65 -6.49 -20.03
C SER A 893 49.38 -5.00 -20.28
N GLU A 894 50.42 -4.18 -20.49
CA GLU A 894 50.30 -2.72 -20.62
C GLU A 894 49.34 -2.27 -21.74
N GLU A 895 49.21 -3.04 -22.82
CA GLU A 895 48.23 -2.76 -23.89
C GLU A 895 46.77 -2.92 -23.44
N LYS A 896 46.53 -3.58 -22.30
CA LYS A 896 45.20 -4.02 -21.81
C LYS A 896 44.84 -3.47 -20.44
N VAL A 897 45.70 -2.66 -19.84
CA VAL A 897 45.36 -1.81 -18.69
C VAL A 897 44.65 -0.56 -19.21
N ALA A 898 43.56 -0.15 -18.58
CA ALA A 898 42.99 1.15 -18.87
C ALA A 898 43.92 2.25 -18.33
N PRO A 899 44.29 3.26 -19.13
CA PRO A 899 45.13 4.35 -18.67
C PRO A 899 44.41 5.14 -17.57
N ALA A 900 45.17 5.56 -16.56
CA ALA A 900 44.72 6.56 -15.61
C ALA A 900 44.22 7.80 -16.38
N ALA A 901 43.06 8.33 -15.99
CA ALA A 901 42.33 9.35 -16.74
C ALA A 901 43.26 10.45 -17.29
N ALA A 902 43.25 10.63 -18.62
CA ALA A 902 43.99 11.70 -19.26
C ALA A 902 43.44 13.07 -18.83
N ALA A 903 44.32 14.01 -18.48
CA ALA A 903 43.97 15.40 -18.26
C ALA A 903 43.48 16.05 -19.57
N PRO A 904 42.37 16.83 -19.57
CA PRO A 904 41.88 17.45 -20.79
C PRO A 904 42.85 18.49 -21.38
N VAL A 905 42.85 18.57 -22.72
CA VAL A 905 43.76 19.39 -23.53
C VAL A 905 43.37 20.86 -23.54
N LYS A 906 44.41 21.69 -23.39
CA LYS A 906 44.45 23.16 -23.26
C LYS A 906 44.21 23.88 -24.59
N ASN A 907 43.13 24.66 -24.70
CA ASN A 907 43.03 25.77 -25.66
C ASN A 907 42.25 26.94 -25.03
N VAL A 908 42.86 27.50 -23.98
CA VAL A 908 42.31 28.63 -23.23
C VAL A 908 42.61 29.93 -23.98
N GLN A 909 41.58 30.74 -24.26
CA GLN A 909 41.72 32.05 -24.91
C GLN A 909 41.63 33.17 -23.85
N SER A 910 42.26 34.31 -24.09
CA SER A 910 42.11 35.48 -23.21
C SER A 910 40.82 36.24 -23.51
N LEU A 911 40.18 36.78 -22.46
CA LEU A 911 38.95 37.58 -22.60
C LEU A 911 39.11 38.71 -23.64
N GLY A 912 40.24 39.42 -23.64
CA GLY A 912 40.48 40.53 -24.55
C GLY A 912 40.50 40.14 -26.05
N ALA A 913 41.01 38.96 -26.39
CA ALA A 913 41.04 38.48 -27.77
C ALA A 913 39.64 38.03 -28.23
N SER A 914 38.95 37.25 -27.41
CA SER A 914 37.59 36.75 -27.71
C SER A 914 36.58 37.88 -27.81
N PHE A 915 36.69 38.90 -26.96
CA PHE A 915 35.83 40.07 -26.95
C PHE A 915 35.97 40.94 -28.21
N LYS A 916 37.20 41.23 -28.64
CA LYS A 916 37.45 41.99 -29.89
C LYS A 916 36.94 41.25 -31.12
N TYR A 917 37.07 39.93 -31.16
CA TYR A 917 36.57 39.10 -32.25
C TYR A 917 35.04 39.12 -32.31
N TRP A 918 34.38 38.90 -31.17
CA TRP A 918 32.91 38.88 -31.09
C TRP A 918 32.28 40.24 -31.47
N GLN A 919 32.86 41.35 -31.02
CA GLN A 919 32.40 42.70 -31.39
C GLN A 919 32.38 42.97 -32.90
N ARG A 920 33.20 42.29 -33.72
CA ARG A 920 33.26 42.53 -35.16
C ARG A 920 32.16 41.82 -35.96
N LYS A 921 31.48 40.83 -35.37
CA LYS A 921 30.65 39.87 -36.11
C LYS A 921 29.14 40.04 -35.94
N SER A 922 28.67 40.87 -35.02
CA SER A 922 27.26 40.91 -34.60
C SER A 922 26.60 42.29 -34.77
N ASN A 923 25.34 42.28 -35.22
CA ASN A 923 24.52 43.45 -35.56
C ASN A 923 23.27 43.66 -34.65
N ARG A 924 22.90 42.72 -33.77
CA ARG A 924 21.90 42.89 -32.68
C ARG A 924 22.28 42.00 -31.50
N GLN A 925 22.64 42.57 -30.35
CA GLN A 925 23.34 41.82 -29.30
C GLN A 925 22.46 41.53 -28.08
N HIS A 926 22.01 40.29 -27.89
CA HIS A 926 21.51 39.84 -26.59
C HIS A 926 22.53 38.90 -25.95
N SER A 927 23.10 39.33 -24.83
CA SER A 927 24.09 38.58 -24.07
C SER A 927 23.55 38.19 -22.71
N VAL A 928 23.75 36.94 -22.28
CA VAL A 928 23.44 36.48 -20.92
C VAL A 928 24.73 36.10 -20.20
N VAL A 929 24.86 36.48 -18.94
CA VAL A 929 25.97 36.07 -18.08
C VAL A 929 25.41 35.32 -16.86
N LEU A 930 25.82 34.06 -16.71
CA LEU A 930 25.63 33.27 -15.50
C LEU A 930 26.78 33.59 -14.53
N GLY A 931 26.55 34.61 -13.71
CA GLY A 931 27.49 35.17 -12.74
C GLY A 931 27.54 36.69 -12.76
N ALA A 932 27.91 37.31 -11.65
CA ALA A 932 27.97 38.77 -11.45
C ALA A 932 29.42 39.32 -11.53
N ASP A 933 30.02 39.23 -12.71
CA ASP A 933 31.45 39.50 -12.93
C ASP A 933 31.72 40.82 -13.69
N ALA A 934 32.99 41.23 -13.73
CA ALA A 934 33.48 42.38 -14.49
C ALA A 934 33.14 42.31 -16.00
N VAL A 935 32.96 41.11 -16.54
CA VAL A 935 32.56 40.89 -17.94
C VAL A 935 31.19 41.49 -18.27
N CYS A 936 30.25 41.52 -17.32
CA CYS A 936 28.92 42.10 -17.51
C CYS A 936 29.03 43.60 -17.86
N ILE A 937 29.88 44.32 -17.13
CA ILE A 937 30.12 45.76 -17.35
C ILE A 937 30.81 45.99 -18.70
N LYS A 938 31.82 45.16 -19.04
CA LYS A 938 32.52 45.26 -20.32
C LYS A 938 31.56 45.05 -21.50
N LEU A 939 30.70 44.03 -21.43
CA LEU A 939 29.66 43.78 -22.43
C LEU A 939 28.67 44.95 -22.49
N ALA A 940 28.13 45.40 -21.36
CA ALA A 940 27.16 46.50 -21.33
C ALA A 940 27.72 47.81 -21.94
N LYS A 941 28.97 48.15 -21.64
CA LYS A 941 29.67 49.31 -22.25
C LYS A 941 29.79 49.17 -23.77
N ALA A 942 30.03 47.97 -24.27
CA ALA A 942 30.13 47.70 -25.70
C ALA A 942 28.77 47.80 -26.42
N HIS A 943 27.71 47.23 -25.84
CA HIS A 943 26.36 47.34 -26.36
C HIS A 943 25.92 48.81 -26.42
N ARG A 944 26.16 49.59 -25.35
CA ARG A 944 25.90 51.03 -25.30
C ARG A 944 26.64 51.81 -26.38
N ALA A 945 27.94 51.57 -26.56
CA ALA A 945 28.76 52.31 -27.52
C ALA A 945 28.23 52.20 -28.96
N LYS A 946 27.60 51.07 -29.29
CA LYS A 946 26.99 50.82 -30.59
C LYS A 946 25.49 51.10 -30.65
N LYS A 947 24.87 51.45 -29.52
CA LYS A 947 23.43 51.60 -29.34
C LYS A 947 22.63 50.36 -29.79
N ILE A 948 23.15 49.16 -29.59
CA ILE A 948 22.50 47.89 -29.96
C ILE A 948 22.54 46.91 -28.79
N GLY A 949 21.40 46.32 -28.45
CA GLY A 949 21.33 45.14 -27.58
C GLY A 949 21.21 45.36 -26.07
N LYS A 950 21.26 44.27 -25.30
CA LYS A 950 21.17 44.23 -23.83
C LYS A 950 22.02 43.09 -23.24
N VAL A 951 22.48 43.27 -22.01
CA VAL A 951 23.13 42.23 -21.18
C VAL A 951 22.23 41.89 -20.00
N ASP A 952 21.90 40.61 -19.82
CA ASP A 952 21.19 40.12 -18.65
C ASP A 952 22.14 39.27 -17.79
N CYS A 953 22.26 39.64 -16.52
CA CYS A 953 23.12 39.00 -15.53
C CYS A 953 22.24 38.17 -14.59
N LEU A 954 22.55 36.88 -14.46
CA LEU A 954 21.86 35.93 -13.58
C LEU A 954 22.81 35.55 -12.44
N ALA A 955 22.45 35.85 -11.18
CA ALA A 955 23.28 35.57 -10.01
C ALA A 955 22.44 35.19 -8.78
N SER A 956 23.09 34.66 -7.74
CA SER A 956 22.47 34.52 -6.41
C SER A 956 22.62 35.84 -5.62
N GLY A 957 21.78 36.08 -4.60
CA GLY A 957 21.77 37.32 -3.80
C GLY A 957 23.11 37.73 -3.15
N CYS A 958 24.12 36.86 -3.14
CA CYS A 958 25.47 37.13 -2.63
C CYS A 958 26.28 38.19 -3.40
N GLY A 959 25.78 38.76 -4.50
CA GLY A 959 26.52 39.71 -5.36
C GLY A 959 25.89 41.09 -5.59
N GLU A 960 24.73 41.40 -4.99
CA GLU A 960 23.95 42.60 -5.33
C GLU A 960 24.71 43.93 -5.15
N GLY A 961 25.33 44.14 -3.99
CA GLY A 961 25.82 45.45 -3.57
C GLY A 961 26.88 46.07 -4.49
N ASN A 962 27.87 45.27 -4.93
CA ASN A 962 28.93 45.77 -5.80
C ASN A 962 28.48 45.94 -7.26
N PHE A 963 27.41 45.27 -7.69
CA PHE A 963 26.98 45.32 -9.09
C PHE A 963 26.00 46.48 -9.35
N THR A 964 25.09 46.73 -8.41
CA THR A 964 24.10 47.81 -8.51
C THR A 964 24.74 49.20 -8.45
N ASP A 965 25.78 49.37 -7.63
CA ASP A 965 26.47 50.66 -7.47
C ASP A 965 27.25 51.05 -8.74
N PHE A 966 27.95 50.10 -9.36
CA PHE A 966 28.71 50.35 -10.60
C PHE A 966 27.80 50.63 -11.81
N SER A 967 26.64 49.98 -11.93
CA SER A 967 25.72 50.22 -13.06
C SER A 967 25.12 51.63 -13.05
N ARG A 968 24.93 52.21 -11.84
CA ARG A 968 24.41 53.56 -11.64
C ARG A 968 25.47 54.63 -11.89
N GLU A 969 26.70 54.44 -11.40
CA GLU A 969 27.79 55.41 -11.59
C GLU A 969 28.20 55.57 -13.07
N ASP A 970 28.14 54.51 -13.87
CA ASP A 970 28.55 54.53 -15.28
C ASP A 970 27.39 54.81 -16.27
N GLY A 971 26.15 54.95 -15.82
CA GLY A 971 24.97 55.18 -16.70
C GLY A 971 24.68 54.00 -17.64
N LEU A 972 24.66 52.78 -17.11
CA LEU A 972 24.46 51.53 -17.87
C LEU A 972 23.10 50.86 -17.65
N SER A 973 22.19 51.49 -16.90
CA SER A 973 20.91 50.92 -16.49
C SER A 973 19.98 50.51 -17.64
N GLU A 974 20.12 51.10 -18.83
CA GLU A 974 19.36 50.72 -20.04
C GLU A 974 19.95 49.50 -20.77
N TRP A 975 21.21 49.14 -20.48
CA TRP A 975 22.00 48.17 -21.24
C TRP A 975 22.33 46.91 -20.45
N LEU A 976 22.14 46.95 -19.12
CA LEU A 976 22.48 45.89 -18.19
C LEU A 976 21.32 45.67 -17.23
N SER A 977 20.83 44.44 -17.13
CA SER A 977 19.89 44.03 -16.09
C SER A 977 20.52 42.95 -15.19
N LEU A 978 20.15 42.97 -13.92
CA LEU A 978 20.48 41.93 -12.95
C LEU A 978 19.18 41.25 -12.53
N GLN A 979 19.12 39.93 -12.70
CA GLN A 979 18.04 39.08 -12.21
C GLN A 979 18.61 38.12 -11.17
N LEU A 980 17.96 38.06 -10.01
CA LEU A 980 18.39 37.20 -8.92
C LEU A 980 17.63 35.89 -8.98
N LEU A 981 18.38 34.80 -8.93
CA LEU A 981 17.84 33.45 -8.87
C LEU A 981 17.51 33.12 -7.42
N ASN A 982 16.34 32.51 -7.20
CA ASN A 982 15.96 32.05 -5.87
C ASN A 982 16.60 30.69 -5.58
N VAL A 983 17.80 30.73 -5.01
CA VAL A 983 18.60 29.52 -4.74
C VAL A 983 18.35 28.94 -3.33
N SER A 984 17.40 29.52 -2.57
CA SER A 984 17.07 29.10 -1.20
C SER A 984 15.99 28.01 -1.16
N GLY A 985 16.38 26.73 -1.29
CA GLY A 985 15.44 25.60 -1.17
C GLY A 985 16.02 24.22 -1.46
N SER A 986 15.31 23.17 -1.03
CA SER A 986 15.60 21.76 -1.36
C SER A 986 15.44 21.50 -2.86
N TYR A 987 16.36 20.74 -3.43
CA TYR A 987 16.46 20.46 -4.87
C TYR A 987 15.25 19.64 -5.38
N PRO A 988 14.69 19.95 -6.58
CA PRO A 988 15.07 21.01 -7.52
C PRO A 988 14.55 22.41 -7.11
N PHE A 989 15.27 23.46 -7.51
CA PHE A 989 14.82 24.85 -7.32
C PHE A 989 13.47 25.07 -8.01
N VAL A 990 12.48 25.50 -7.23
CA VAL A 990 11.10 25.72 -7.70
C VAL A 990 11.06 26.95 -8.63
N ASP A 991 10.76 26.69 -9.91
CA ASP A 991 10.18 27.61 -10.90
C ASP A 991 10.98 28.86 -11.34
N ASP A 992 12.24 28.70 -11.77
CA ASP A 992 12.98 29.77 -12.47
C ASP A 992 12.63 29.89 -13.98
N ARG A 993 11.63 29.15 -14.50
CA ARG A 993 11.19 29.32 -15.90
C ARG A 993 10.64 30.72 -16.18
N GLN A 994 10.14 31.42 -15.15
CA GLN A 994 9.75 32.82 -15.26
C GLN A 994 10.95 33.75 -15.50
N VAL A 995 12.13 33.46 -14.95
CA VAL A 995 13.33 34.29 -15.13
C VAL A 995 13.76 34.32 -16.60
N LEU A 996 13.56 33.20 -17.31
CA LEU A 996 13.89 33.07 -18.73
C LEU A 996 12.77 33.54 -19.68
N GLN A 997 11.62 34.02 -19.17
CA GLN A 997 10.55 34.54 -20.03
C GLN A 997 11.03 35.78 -20.79
N GLY A 998 11.02 35.68 -22.12
CA GLY A 998 11.44 36.76 -23.02
C GLY A 998 12.87 36.64 -23.54
N PHE A 999 13.63 35.59 -23.16
CA PHE A 999 14.93 35.31 -23.78
C PHE A 999 14.73 34.57 -25.11
N GLN A 1000 15.10 35.21 -26.22
CA GLN A 1000 15.12 34.64 -27.58
C GLN A 1000 16.30 35.26 -28.35
N ASP A 1001 16.83 34.52 -29.33
CA ASP A 1001 17.94 34.94 -30.18
C ASP A 1001 19.22 35.35 -29.41
N LEU A 1002 19.55 34.63 -28.32
CA LEU A 1002 20.75 34.88 -27.54
C LEU A 1002 22.02 34.63 -28.38
N GLU A 1003 22.85 35.67 -28.54
CA GLU A 1003 24.07 35.59 -29.35
C GLU A 1003 25.32 35.23 -28.54
N LEU A 1004 25.30 35.50 -27.23
CA LEU A 1004 26.42 35.22 -26.34
C LEU A 1004 25.92 34.76 -24.96
N LEU A 1005 26.34 33.57 -24.55
CA LEU A 1005 26.19 33.08 -23.18
C LEU A 1005 27.57 33.02 -22.52
N VAL A 1006 27.73 33.67 -21.37
CA VAL A 1006 28.97 33.62 -20.57
C VAL A 1006 28.69 32.87 -19.27
N ILE A 1007 29.49 31.86 -18.97
CA ILE A 1007 29.36 30.99 -17.79
C ILE A 1007 30.57 31.24 -16.90
N SER A 1008 30.39 32.03 -15.84
CA SER A 1008 31.49 32.44 -14.96
C SER A 1008 31.43 31.81 -13.58
N GLY A 1009 30.24 31.77 -12.97
CA GLY A 1009 30.03 31.26 -11.62
C GLY A 1009 30.33 32.22 -10.48
N ALA A 1010 30.86 33.42 -10.73
CA ALA A 1010 31.01 34.40 -9.66
C ALA A 1010 29.63 34.94 -9.21
N GLY A 1011 29.48 35.21 -7.91
CA GLY A 1011 28.18 35.56 -7.33
C GLY A 1011 27.29 34.34 -7.03
N PHE A 1012 27.82 33.12 -7.11
CA PHE A 1012 27.23 31.90 -6.55
C PHE A 1012 28.18 31.29 -5.51
N SER A 1013 27.65 30.59 -4.51
CA SER A 1013 28.47 29.74 -3.65
C SER A 1013 28.84 28.42 -4.36
N GLU A 1014 29.87 27.72 -3.85
CA GLU A 1014 30.30 26.41 -4.37
C GLU A 1014 29.16 25.38 -4.41
N LYS A 1015 28.19 25.47 -3.50
CA LYS A 1015 27.06 24.53 -3.41
C LYS A 1015 25.90 24.90 -4.33
N GLU A 1016 25.83 26.15 -4.80
CA GLU A 1016 24.72 26.68 -5.60
C GLU A 1016 24.99 26.56 -7.10
N PHE A 1017 26.24 26.79 -7.52
CA PHE A 1017 26.53 27.02 -8.93
C PHE A 1017 26.31 25.78 -9.81
N ALA A 1018 26.81 24.61 -9.42
CA ALA A 1018 26.64 23.38 -10.21
C ALA A 1018 25.15 23.00 -10.39
N PRO A 1019 24.31 22.99 -9.33
CA PRO A 1019 22.87 22.84 -9.43
C PRO A 1019 22.17 23.82 -10.39
N VAL A 1020 22.48 25.12 -10.29
CA VAL A 1020 21.93 26.19 -11.15
C VAL A 1020 22.35 26.02 -12.61
N LEU A 1021 23.62 25.67 -12.81
CA LEU A 1021 24.17 25.41 -14.14
C LEU A 1021 23.44 24.22 -14.78
N VAL A 1022 23.25 23.12 -14.06
CA VAL A 1022 22.56 21.94 -14.60
C VAL A 1022 21.08 22.23 -14.92
N SER A 1023 20.39 23.04 -14.12
CA SER A 1023 18.96 23.33 -14.32
C SER A 1023 18.69 24.35 -15.43
N LEU A 1024 19.48 25.43 -15.52
CA LEU A 1024 19.23 26.54 -16.45
C LEU A 1024 19.88 26.35 -17.81
N LEU A 1025 21.04 25.69 -17.86
CA LEU A 1025 21.85 25.62 -19.07
C LEU A 1025 21.11 25.00 -20.28
N PRO A 1026 20.32 23.92 -20.14
CA PRO A 1026 19.51 23.38 -21.24
C PRO A 1026 18.50 24.39 -21.80
N SER A 1027 17.89 25.20 -20.93
CA SER A 1027 16.90 26.20 -21.33
C SER A 1027 17.56 27.41 -22.00
N LEU A 1028 18.70 27.86 -21.47
CA LEU A 1028 19.48 28.94 -22.07
C LEU A 1028 19.99 28.58 -23.46
N PHE A 1029 20.46 27.35 -23.68
CA PHE A 1029 20.88 26.89 -25.00
C PHE A 1029 19.74 26.84 -26.02
N LYS A 1030 18.51 26.53 -25.61
CA LYS A 1030 17.33 26.63 -26.50
C LYS A 1030 16.99 28.06 -26.91
N CYS A 1031 17.35 29.04 -26.08
CA CYS A 1031 17.15 30.46 -26.37
C CYS A 1031 18.27 31.05 -27.24
N MET A 1032 19.34 30.29 -27.54
CA MET A 1032 20.46 30.77 -28.35
C MET A 1032 20.15 30.77 -29.85
N ALA A 1033 20.68 31.75 -30.56
CA ALA A 1033 20.64 31.81 -32.01
C ALA A 1033 21.57 30.74 -32.64
N ASP A 1034 21.28 30.33 -33.88
CA ASP A 1034 22.05 29.30 -34.62
C ASP A 1034 23.55 29.60 -34.76
N ALA A 1035 23.97 30.87 -34.61
CA ALA A 1035 25.36 31.31 -34.66
C ALA A 1035 25.91 31.82 -33.31
N GLY A 1036 25.21 31.51 -32.21
CA GLY A 1036 25.55 31.96 -30.86
C GLY A 1036 26.87 31.39 -30.33
N GLN A 1037 27.50 32.12 -29.42
CA GLN A 1037 28.75 31.74 -28.76
C GLN A 1037 28.55 31.47 -27.26
N VAL A 1038 29.26 30.47 -26.74
CA VAL A 1038 29.29 30.11 -25.32
C VAL A 1038 30.71 30.31 -24.79
N TRP A 1039 30.88 31.16 -23.80
CA TRP A 1039 32.17 31.40 -23.13
C TRP A 1039 32.13 30.78 -21.75
N VAL A 1040 33.08 29.90 -21.45
CA VAL A 1040 33.15 29.19 -20.17
C VAL A 1040 34.41 29.63 -19.45
N ASN A 1041 34.29 30.03 -18.18
CA ASN A 1041 35.43 30.42 -17.36
C ASN A 1041 36.36 29.22 -17.11
N ASP A 1042 37.63 29.37 -17.45
CA ASP A 1042 38.63 28.32 -17.32
C ASP A 1042 38.96 27.98 -15.85
N SER A 1043 38.64 28.87 -14.91
CA SER A 1043 38.81 28.64 -13.47
C SER A 1043 37.74 27.71 -12.86
N LEU A 1044 36.69 27.34 -13.61
CA LEU A 1044 35.66 26.41 -13.12
C LEU A 1044 36.21 24.99 -12.91
N PRO A 1045 35.62 24.20 -11.98
CA PRO A 1045 35.92 22.78 -11.83
C PRO A 1045 35.84 22.03 -13.16
N GLU A 1046 36.76 21.09 -13.38
CA GLU A 1046 36.94 20.41 -14.66
C GLU A 1046 35.68 19.66 -15.11
N GLU A 1047 34.91 19.13 -14.14
CA GLU A 1047 33.63 18.47 -14.36
C GLU A 1047 32.59 19.44 -14.95
N LEU A 1048 32.52 20.67 -14.46
CA LEU A 1048 31.58 21.69 -14.93
C LEU A 1048 32.02 22.27 -16.29
N LYS A 1049 33.33 22.44 -16.50
CA LYS A 1049 33.86 22.84 -17.81
C LYS A 1049 33.50 21.80 -18.87
N THR A 1050 33.73 20.52 -18.55
CA THR A 1050 33.38 19.39 -19.43
C THR A 1050 31.88 19.36 -19.72
N PHE A 1051 31.05 19.56 -18.69
CA PHE A 1051 29.59 19.63 -18.83
C PHE A 1051 29.16 20.74 -19.81
N CYS A 1052 29.64 21.97 -19.63
CA CYS A 1052 29.34 23.11 -20.51
C CYS A 1052 29.81 22.88 -21.95
N LEU A 1053 31.04 22.39 -22.12
CA LEU A 1053 31.62 22.11 -23.44
C LEU A 1053 30.80 21.07 -24.19
N THR A 1054 30.49 19.95 -23.53
CA THR A 1054 29.75 18.83 -24.13
C THR A 1054 28.36 19.28 -24.58
N TRP A 1055 27.64 19.99 -23.73
CA TRP A 1055 26.30 20.45 -24.06
C TRP A 1055 26.27 21.50 -25.17
N ALA A 1056 27.22 22.45 -25.17
CA ALA A 1056 27.31 23.46 -26.24
C ALA A 1056 27.58 22.80 -27.60
N ILE A 1057 28.46 21.79 -27.65
CA ILE A 1057 28.73 21.00 -28.86
C ILE A 1057 27.47 20.26 -29.34
N GLN A 1058 26.73 19.62 -28.43
CA GLN A 1058 25.48 18.91 -28.76
C GLN A 1058 24.40 19.81 -29.36
N HIS A 1059 24.43 21.11 -29.07
CA HIS A 1059 23.49 22.11 -29.61
C HIS A 1059 24.05 22.86 -30.83
N ASN A 1060 25.16 22.38 -31.43
CA ASN A 1060 25.85 23.03 -32.55
C ASN A 1060 26.32 24.47 -32.26
N LEU A 1061 26.56 24.81 -31.00
CA LEU A 1061 27.00 26.14 -30.58
C LEU A 1061 28.53 26.25 -30.56
N SER A 1062 29.05 27.45 -30.85
CA SER A 1062 30.49 27.70 -30.77
C SER A 1062 30.90 27.95 -29.31
N VAL A 1063 31.71 27.06 -28.74
CA VAL A 1063 32.18 27.17 -27.34
C VAL A 1063 33.66 27.55 -27.24
N LYS A 1064 34.00 28.37 -26.24
CA LYS A 1064 35.39 28.79 -25.94
C LYS A 1064 35.66 28.77 -24.43
N LEU A 1065 36.80 28.23 -24.02
CA LEU A 1065 37.34 28.41 -22.68
C LEU A 1065 38.04 29.77 -22.59
N ILE A 1066 37.59 30.61 -21.65
CA ILE A 1066 38.06 31.98 -21.50
C ILE A 1066 38.75 32.15 -20.14
N SER A 1067 39.98 32.67 -20.18
CA SER A 1067 40.70 33.15 -19.00
C SER A 1067 40.45 34.64 -18.76
N GLY A 1068 40.45 35.05 -17.49
CA GLY A 1068 40.34 36.45 -17.08
C GLY A 1068 38.93 37.05 -17.12
N LEU A 1069 37.88 36.22 -17.01
CA LEU A 1069 36.49 36.70 -16.87
C LEU A 1069 36.25 37.52 -15.60
N GLU A 1070 37.03 37.22 -14.56
CA GLU A 1070 37.01 37.88 -13.24
C GLU A 1070 37.78 39.22 -13.23
N GLU A 1071 38.52 39.57 -14.30
CA GLU A 1071 39.32 40.80 -14.33
C GLU A 1071 38.46 42.05 -14.49
N ALA A 1072 38.21 42.71 -13.35
CA ALA A 1072 37.97 44.15 -13.10
C ALA A 1072 36.70 44.48 -12.28
N LEU A 1073 36.75 44.23 -10.97
CA LEU A 1073 36.06 45.05 -9.96
C LEU A 1073 37.04 45.48 -8.85
N ALA A 1074 38.28 45.81 -9.20
CA ALA A 1074 39.11 46.62 -8.33
C ALA A 1074 38.55 48.05 -8.36
N VAL A 1075 37.71 48.37 -7.37
CA VAL A 1075 37.29 49.73 -7.03
C VAL A 1075 38.50 50.66 -7.14
N PRO A 1076 38.46 51.74 -7.95
CA PRO A 1076 39.46 52.78 -7.82
C PRO A 1076 39.28 53.36 -6.41
N ARG A 1077 40.22 53.07 -5.51
CA ARG A 1077 40.31 53.68 -4.17
C ARG A 1077 40.14 55.18 -4.35
N THR A 1078 38.95 55.67 -4.03
CA THR A 1078 38.61 57.07 -4.09
C THR A 1078 39.56 57.84 -3.17
N VAL A 1079 39.88 59.06 -3.60
CA VAL A 1079 40.90 59.97 -3.06
C VAL A 1079 40.70 60.37 -1.58
N LYS A 1080 39.73 59.79 -0.86
CA LYS A 1080 39.44 60.05 0.55
C LYS A 1080 40.23 59.22 1.57
N GLU A 1081 40.99 58.20 1.18
CA GLU A 1081 41.85 57.45 2.12
C GLU A 1081 43.34 57.85 2.10
N LYS A 1082 43.81 58.62 1.11
CA LYS A 1082 45.16 59.22 1.17
C LYS A 1082 45.30 60.26 2.30
N SER A 1083 44.20 60.89 2.73
CA SER A 1083 44.19 61.83 3.87
C SER A 1083 44.28 61.12 5.23
N ARG A 1084 43.74 59.90 5.37
CA ARG A 1084 43.85 59.11 6.61
C ARG A 1084 45.17 58.34 6.72
N MET A 1085 45.75 57.89 5.61
CA MET A 1085 47.06 57.22 5.63
C MET A 1085 48.25 58.18 5.85
N LEU A 1086 48.18 59.44 5.39
CA LEU A 1086 49.21 60.46 5.69
C LEU A 1086 49.17 60.99 7.14
N THR A 1087 48.03 60.85 7.83
CA THR A 1087 47.90 61.25 9.24
C THR A 1087 48.34 60.14 10.21
N VAL A 1088 48.25 58.86 9.79
CA VAL A 1088 48.74 57.71 10.58
C VAL A 1088 50.24 57.48 10.36
N VAL A 1089 50.76 57.66 9.14
CA VAL A 1089 52.19 57.57 8.85
C VAL A 1089 52.99 58.75 9.44
N SER A 1090 52.42 59.96 9.54
CA SER A 1090 53.08 61.08 10.24
C SER A 1090 53.05 60.97 11.78
N ARG A 1091 52.07 60.27 12.37
CA ARG A 1091 52.05 59.93 13.81
C ARG A 1091 52.99 58.78 14.17
N ILE A 1092 53.16 57.79 13.27
CA ILE A 1092 54.11 56.68 13.47
C ILE A 1092 55.57 57.15 13.22
N ILE A 1093 55.83 58.03 12.25
CA ILE A 1093 57.16 58.61 12.03
C ILE A 1093 57.56 59.64 13.11
N ARG A 1094 56.60 60.32 13.77
CA ARG A 1094 56.89 61.15 14.98
C ARG A 1094 57.04 60.34 16.26
N GLY A 1095 56.49 59.12 16.34
CA GLY A 1095 56.70 58.19 17.46
C GLY A 1095 58.05 57.48 17.42
N ILE A 1096 58.55 57.15 16.22
CA ILE A 1096 59.83 56.43 16.05
C ILE A 1096 61.06 57.37 16.09
N ARG A 1097 60.88 58.70 16.07
CA ARG A 1097 61.95 59.70 16.32
C ARG A 1097 62.03 60.22 17.78
N LYS A 1098 61.33 59.60 18.74
CA LYS A 1098 61.40 59.94 20.18
C LYS A 1098 61.76 58.76 21.10
N LEU A 1099 62.37 57.71 20.53
CA LEU A 1099 63.11 56.66 21.24
C LEU A 1099 64.52 56.49 20.65
N GLY A 1100 65.14 57.64 20.38
CA GLY A 1100 66.58 57.86 20.52
C GLY A 1100 66.74 58.95 21.56
#